data_AF-A0A517YN27-F1
#
_entry.id   AF-A0A517YN27-F1
#
_cell.length_a   1.000
_cell.length_b   1.000
_cell.length_c   1.000
_cell.angle_alpha   90.00
_cell.angle_beta   90.00
_cell.angle_gamma   90.00
#
_symmetry.space_group_name_H-M   'P 1'
#
loop_
_entity.id
_entity.type
_entity.pdbx_description
1 polymer ?
#
loop_
_entity_poly.entity_id
_entity_poly.type
_entity_poly.pdbx_seq_one_letter_code
_entity_poly.pdbx_strand_id
1 'polypeptide(L)'
;MRPYLAIVKDSFREAFASRVLWIVLIIITLFLFAVSPLTYRQTLTTGVREDEIAWTDFIDQLRQADEGKARRGVQRIWSLLSTAGQKAVADYQPLPSSPQLKDFAQHAEYTKPIMRDLESILQKDDLYQSTAFSTANLRLEGKELLRRESELTSEERQRLNRLLFESAFGDAIDESKSTSLQLRFGWFDMLPPLPISKPLLVTTVRRLLPFLVDKGLLAIGLLVAIVVTAPAIPHTFETGSLHLLLSKPVSRSLLYVSKFIGSCAFVLLCATYLFIGLYVLLGLRWAVWEPRLLWCIPIYTFVFAVYYSVAALAGLIWRNVIVSILVAILFWALCFTVGFSKVTIEASMNKYRVRKIVPAGQDLLVIDGTNTPLAWNATEKRWNVVFLSKELRDAQPILSVVAALPPIQGPVYDPKEDRLVAVMMSINNGQQTVVTASAKDNFTFRDGPAAPQPTLAFLNEPDGQPLLFTGQGLFRPQGDLSTKKDELTVLGYKIPFTTRGPLRDAGPSPAQSWDEPFSATFGPDGTLYTFSRGKLQSYAKGDSGKYVPKESEKFEKPGQRRGWLAASKNTLLVAFRDGSLQLRDPQTLKLRTTVTPAKDERPRALASSPDGKWLAVVAESRRLFVLEDGKDDFQLARAGGQGDISAVQFAPEGKMFVVDLVDRVTVYETGTWKQTARFAPPLHLQTIFYHYLIHPIYTICPKPGEFYRTITYLLLEKAEDKGTEDGEEPREPQGDAPPRKVENPWQPVYSSLAFMLVMLALGCVYMERQEF
;
A
#
# COMPACT_ATOMS: atom_id res chain seq x y z
N MET A 1 20.14 48.65 -3.73
CA MET A 1 19.18 47.87 -2.89
C MET A 1 18.15 48.73 -2.16
N ARG A 2 18.50 49.86 -1.51
CA ARG A 2 17.54 50.74 -0.80
C ARG A 2 16.29 51.17 -1.62
N PRO A 3 16.39 51.61 -2.89
CA PRO A 3 15.20 51.98 -3.67
C PRO A 3 14.29 50.78 -3.99
N TYR A 4 14.85 49.57 -4.09
CA TYR A 4 14.09 48.36 -4.39
C TYR A 4 13.36 47.80 -3.16
N LEU A 5 14.00 47.84 -1.99
CA LEU A 5 13.33 47.57 -0.71
C LEU A 5 12.19 48.57 -0.46
N ALA A 6 12.33 49.83 -0.91
CA ALA A 6 11.27 50.80 -0.85
C ALA A 6 10.08 50.41 -1.75
N ILE A 7 10.31 49.89 -2.96
CA ILE A 7 9.24 49.41 -3.86
C ILE A 7 8.52 48.19 -3.28
N VAL A 8 9.26 47.25 -2.68
CA VAL A 8 8.65 46.11 -1.97
C VAL A 8 7.82 46.61 -0.80
N LYS A 9 8.36 47.51 0.03
CA LYS A 9 7.63 48.14 1.15
C LYS A 9 6.41 48.94 0.70
N ASP A 10 6.48 49.61 -0.44
CA ASP A 10 5.33 50.34 -1.03
C ASP A 10 4.28 49.36 -1.53
N SER A 11 4.68 48.28 -2.17
CA SER A 11 3.77 47.21 -2.59
C SER A 11 3.08 46.55 -1.38
N PHE A 12 3.78 46.42 -0.24
CA PHE A 12 3.16 46.01 1.02
C PHE A 12 2.14 47.04 1.53
N ARG A 13 2.48 48.34 1.52
CA ARG A 13 1.54 49.40 1.94
C ARG A 13 0.31 49.45 1.04
N GLU A 14 0.51 49.30 -0.26
CA GLU A 14 -0.55 49.20 -1.28
C GLU A 14 -1.43 47.98 -1.03
N ALA A 15 -0.84 46.83 -0.72
CA ALA A 15 -1.56 45.61 -0.34
C ALA A 15 -2.38 45.78 0.96
N PHE A 16 -1.83 46.41 2.00
CA PHE A 16 -2.54 46.69 3.25
C PHE A 16 -3.67 47.73 3.09
N ALA A 17 -3.49 48.68 2.17
CA ALA A 17 -4.51 49.66 1.82
C ALA A 17 -5.59 49.10 0.88
N SER A 18 -5.34 47.95 0.24
CA SER A 18 -6.26 47.31 -0.68
C SER A 18 -7.46 46.69 0.04
N ARG A 19 -8.68 47.01 -0.44
CA ARG A 19 -9.93 46.37 0.02
C ARG A 19 -9.91 44.86 -0.19
N VAL A 20 -9.15 44.38 -1.17
CA VAL A 20 -9.08 42.97 -1.54
C VAL A 20 -8.44 42.13 -0.42
N LEU A 21 -7.41 42.64 0.26
CA LEU A 21 -6.79 41.94 1.40
C LEU A 21 -7.82 41.64 2.48
N TRP A 22 -8.58 42.66 2.88
CA TRP A 22 -9.58 42.55 3.93
C TRP A 22 -10.73 41.61 3.55
N ILE A 23 -11.19 41.65 2.30
CA ILE A 23 -12.19 40.70 1.80
C ILE A 23 -11.69 39.26 1.91
N VAL A 24 -10.46 38.99 1.49
CA VAL A 24 -9.87 37.64 1.56
C VAL A 24 -9.69 37.19 3.01
N LEU A 25 -9.24 38.07 3.90
CA LEU A 25 -9.16 37.75 5.34
C LEU A 25 -10.53 37.43 5.91
N ILE A 26 -11.58 38.19 5.57
CA ILE A 26 -12.96 37.89 5.99
C ILE A 26 -13.40 36.51 5.47
N ILE A 27 -13.13 36.18 4.20
CA ILE A 27 -13.46 34.87 3.63
C ILE A 27 -12.73 33.75 4.40
N ILE A 28 -11.45 33.93 4.72
CA ILE A 28 -10.69 32.98 5.54
C ILE A 28 -11.31 32.85 6.93
N THR A 29 -11.70 33.95 7.57
CA THR A 29 -12.37 33.94 8.87
C THR A 29 -13.70 33.18 8.81
N LEU A 30 -14.52 33.41 7.78
CA LEU A 30 -15.78 32.69 7.57
C LEU A 30 -15.54 31.19 7.38
N PHE A 31 -14.52 30.82 6.61
CA PHE A 31 -14.13 29.42 6.45
C PHE A 31 -13.71 28.78 7.78
N LEU A 32 -12.82 29.44 8.53
CA LEU A 32 -12.39 28.96 9.85
C LEU A 32 -13.57 28.85 10.82
N PHE A 33 -14.49 29.82 10.79
CA PHE A 33 -15.71 29.79 11.59
C PHE A 33 -16.63 28.64 11.19
N ALA A 34 -16.77 28.34 9.90
CA ALA A 34 -17.58 27.22 9.39
C ALA A 34 -17.01 25.85 9.80
N VAL A 35 -15.69 25.70 9.90
CA VAL A 35 -15.04 24.46 10.34
C VAL A 35 -15.00 24.35 11.88
N SER A 36 -15.02 25.47 12.59
CA SER A 36 -14.94 25.53 14.06
C SER A 36 -15.95 24.70 14.87
N PRO A 37 -17.19 24.41 14.39
CA PRO A 37 -18.15 23.60 15.14
C PRO A 37 -17.82 22.11 15.09
N LEU A 38 -16.89 21.68 14.23
CA LEU A 38 -16.51 20.28 14.09
C LEU A 38 -15.65 19.84 15.28
N THR A 39 -16.17 18.91 16.08
CA THR A 39 -15.57 18.39 17.32
C THR A 39 -15.92 16.91 17.50
N TYR A 40 -15.29 16.24 18.48
CA TYR A 40 -15.72 14.91 18.93
C TYR A 40 -16.15 14.94 20.40
N ARG A 41 -16.98 13.97 20.80
CA ARG A 41 -17.32 13.67 22.19
C ARG A 41 -17.03 12.20 22.45
N GLN A 42 -16.38 11.91 23.57
CA GLN A 42 -16.25 10.54 24.04
C GLN A 42 -17.54 10.14 24.75
N THR A 43 -18.16 9.07 24.30
CA THR A 43 -19.39 8.49 24.86
C THR A 43 -19.13 7.05 25.27
N LEU A 44 -19.92 6.52 26.20
CA LEU A 44 -19.87 5.10 26.53
C LEU A 44 -20.34 4.27 25.32
N THR A 45 -19.69 3.14 25.08
CA THR A 45 -20.10 2.24 23.99
C THR A 45 -21.33 1.45 24.43
N THR A 46 -22.50 1.83 23.91
CA THR A 46 -23.80 1.26 24.32
C THR A 46 -24.45 0.36 23.26
N GLY A 47 -24.16 0.58 21.97
CA GLY A 47 -24.77 -0.14 20.85
C GLY A 47 -24.00 -1.37 20.40
N VAL A 48 -24.54 -2.09 19.40
CA VAL A 48 -23.90 -3.23 18.70
C VAL A 48 -23.84 -2.95 17.22
N ARG A 49 -22.74 -3.36 16.59
CA ARG A 49 -22.56 -3.25 15.14
C ARG A 49 -22.61 -4.61 14.47
N GLU A 50 -22.99 -4.62 13.21
CA GLU A 50 -23.11 -5.84 12.40
C GLU A 50 -21.76 -6.55 12.21
N ASP A 51 -20.64 -5.82 12.21
CA ASP A 51 -19.29 -6.37 12.07
C ASP A 51 -18.70 -6.96 13.37
N GLU A 52 -19.36 -6.75 14.52
CA GLU A 52 -18.95 -7.32 15.81
C GLU A 52 -19.62 -8.68 16.09
N ILE A 53 -20.55 -9.12 15.23
CA ILE A 53 -21.37 -10.32 15.45
C ILE A 53 -20.87 -11.45 14.55
N ALA A 54 -20.50 -12.58 15.16
CA ALA A 54 -20.32 -13.84 14.44
C ALA A 54 -21.70 -14.42 14.09
N TRP A 55 -22.27 -13.97 12.98
CA TRP A 55 -23.68 -14.19 12.62
C TRP A 55 -24.13 -15.65 12.66
N THR A 56 -23.28 -16.61 12.27
CA THR A 56 -23.64 -18.04 12.34
C THR A 56 -23.89 -18.49 13.78
N ASP A 57 -22.91 -18.24 14.64
CA ASP A 57 -22.92 -18.71 16.02
C ASP A 57 -23.95 -17.93 16.85
N PHE A 58 -24.11 -16.64 16.56
CA PHE A 58 -25.11 -15.78 17.16
C PHE A 58 -26.54 -16.26 16.87
N ILE A 59 -26.84 -16.57 15.60
CA ILE A 59 -28.15 -17.06 15.18
C ILE A 59 -28.43 -18.45 15.76
N ASP A 60 -27.44 -19.34 15.80
CA ASP A 60 -27.61 -20.67 16.38
C ASP A 60 -27.92 -20.60 17.88
N GLN A 61 -27.29 -19.67 18.62
CA GLN A 61 -27.63 -19.43 20.03
C GLN A 61 -29.07 -18.90 20.21
N LEU A 62 -29.55 -18.02 19.32
CA LEU A 62 -30.93 -17.54 19.36
C LEU A 62 -31.95 -18.64 19.01
N ARG A 63 -31.64 -19.52 18.05
CA ARG A 63 -32.47 -20.70 17.74
C ARG A 63 -32.55 -21.67 18.92
N GLN A 64 -31.43 -21.91 19.60
CA GLN A 64 -31.45 -22.71 20.84
C GLN A 64 -32.28 -22.05 21.95
N ALA A 65 -32.41 -20.71 21.93
CA ALA A 65 -33.24 -20.00 22.90
C ALA A 65 -34.73 -20.18 22.63
N ASP A 66 -35.12 -20.25 21.36
CA ASP A 66 -36.48 -20.63 20.95
C ASP A 66 -36.85 -22.03 21.44
N GLU A 67 -35.91 -22.97 21.37
CA GLU A 67 -36.07 -24.34 21.90
C GLU A 67 -35.95 -24.44 23.44
N GLY A 68 -35.71 -23.32 24.14
CA GLY A 68 -35.53 -23.30 25.60
C GLY A 68 -34.21 -23.91 26.11
N LYS A 69 -33.25 -24.17 25.22
CA LYS A 69 -31.96 -24.82 25.53
C LYS A 69 -30.79 -23.84 25.72
N ALA A 70 -30.95 -22.57 25.35
CA ALA A 70 -29.91 -21.57 25.50
C ALA A 70 -29.72 -21.06 26.95
N ARG A 71 -28.65 -20.30 27.18
CA ARG A 71 -28.39 -19.61 28.46
C ARG A 71 -29.50 -18.61 28.77
N ARG A 72 -29.78 -18.37 30.05
CA ARG A 72 -30.86 -17.45 30.50
C ARG A 72 -30.78 -16.05 29.89
N GLY A 73 -29.57 -15.50 29.74
CA GLY A 73 -29.37 -14.18 29.12
C GLY A 73 -29.79 -14.16 27.65
N VAL A 74 -29.46 -15.22 26.90
CA VAL A 74 -29.87 -15.38 25.49
C VAL A 74 -31.39 -15.56 25.38
N GLN A 75 -32.00 -16.34 26.28
CA GLN A 75 -33.46 -16.51 26.36
C GLN A 75 -34.19 -15.19 26.61
N ARG A 76 -33.65 -14.34 27.50
CA ARG A 76 -34.19 -12.99 27.74
C ARG A 76 -34.14 -12.13 26.48
N ILE A 77 -33.02 -12.13 25.76
CA ILE A 77 -32.88 -11.37 24.51
C ILE A 77 -33.85 -11.90 23.44
N TRP A 78 -33.96 -13.22 23.26
CA TRP A 78 -34.92 -13.85 22.35
C TRP A 78 -36.37 -13.43 22.65
N SER A 79 -36.77 -13.41 23.92
CA SER A 79 -38.13 -13.03 24.33
C SER A 79 -38.49 -11.57 24.07
N LEU A 80 -37.46 -10.71 23.87
CA LEU A 80 -37.64 -9.29 23.61
C LEU A 80 -37.55 -8.93 22.12
N LEU A 81 -37.17 -9.87 21.25
CA LEU A 81 -37.19 -9.67 19.81
C LEU A 81 -38.62 -9.49 19.30
N SER A 82 -38.78 -8.66 18.27
CA SER A 82 -40.06 -8.50 17.59
C SER A 82 -40.40 -9.77 16.80
N THR A 83 -41.66 -9.89 16.36
CA THR A 83 -42.08 -10.98 15.46
C THR A 83 -41.29 -10.98 14.16
N ALA A 84 -40.86 -9.80 13.69
CA ALA A 84 -40.02 -9.67 12.50
C ALA A 84 -38.58 -10.17 12.77
N GLY A 85 -38.00 -9.83 13.92
CA GLY A 85 -36.68 -10.31 14.33
C GLY A 85 -36.65 -11.82 14.56
N GLN A 86 -37.65 -12.38 15.24
CA GLN A 86 -37.78 -13.83 15.45
C GLN A 86 -37.93 -14.57 14.12
N LYS A 87 -38.75 -14.05 13.21
CA LYS A 87 -38.87 -14.61 11.85
C LYS A 87 -37.54 -14.54 11.08
N ALA A 88 -36.83 -13.41 11.17
CA ALA A 88 -35.54 -13.26 10.51
C ALA A 88 -34.48 -14.26 11.02
N VAL A 89 -34.49 -14.59 12.32
CA VAL A 89 -33.63 -15.63 12.90
C VAL A 89 -33.99 -17.03 12.38
N ALA A 90 -35.29 -17.34 12.27
CA ALA A 90 -35.76 -18.60 11.73
C ALA A 90 -35.36 -18.74 10.24
N ASP A 91 -35.55 -17.70 9.45
CA ASP A 91 -35.32 -17.69 8.00
C ASP A 91 -33.83 -17.46 7.63
N TYR A 92 -32.97 -17.11 8.60
CA TYR A 92 -31.57 -16.76 8.35
C TYR A 92 -30.80 -17.89 7.66
N GLN A 93 -30.14 -17.54 6.55
CA GLN A 93 -29.19 -18.42 5.87
C GLN A 93 -27.79 -17.81 5.91
N PRO A 94 -26.75 -18.61 6.25
CA PRO A 94 -25.39 -18.14 6.17
C PRO A 94 -25.03 -17.78 4.72
N LEU A 95 -24.15 -16.79 4.56
CA LEU A 95 -23.61 -16.46 3.24
C LEU A 95 -22.96 -17.71 2.63
N PRO A 96 -23.23 -18.01 1.34
CA PRO A 96 -22.58 -19.13 0.68
C PRO A 96 -21.07 -18.87 0.56
N SER A 97 -20.28 -19.93 0.45
CA SER A 97 -18.82 -19.85 0.35
C SER A 97 -18.31 -18.95 -0.81
N SER A 98 -19.15 -18.69 -1.81
CA SER A 98 -18.91 -17.77 -2.93
C SER A 98 -20.10 -16.82 -3.13
N PRO A 99 -20.19 -15.72 -2.38
CA PRO A 99 -21.35 -14.83 -2.41
C PRO A 99 -21.36 -13.96 -3.67
N GLN A 100 -22.50 -13.93 -4.34
CA GLN A 100 -22.84 -12.98 -5.40
C GLN A 100 -23.46 -11.71 -4.80
N LEU A 101 -23.52 -10.62 -5.57
CA LEU A 101 -24.12 -9.35 -5.12
C LEU A 101 -25.54 -9.50 -4.54
N LYS A 102 -26.33 -10.42 -5.09
CA LYS A 102 -27.69 -10.74 -4.59
C LYS A 102 -27.68 -11.39 -3.19
N ASP A 103 -26.64 -12.15 -2.86
CA ASP A 103 -26.53 -12.88 -1.59
C ASP A 103 -26.24 -11.91 -0.44
N PHE A 104 -25.47 -10.83 -0.70
CA PHE A 104 -25.29 -9.73 0.25
C PHE A 104 -26.58 -8.93 0.50
N ALA A 105 -27.38 -8.72 -0.55
CA ALA A 105 -28.69 -8.07 -0.40
C ALA A 105 -29.64 -8.91 0.45
N GLN A 106 -29.69 -10.22 0.22
CA GLN A 106 -30.47 -11.17 1.02
C GLN A 106 -29.97 -11.27 2.47
N HIS A 107 -28.66 -11.33 2.68
CA HIS A 107 -28.09 -11.30 4.03
C HIS A 107 -28.54 -10.07 4.81
N ALA A 108 -28.51 -8.89 4.17
CA ALA A 108 -28.99 -7.65 4.78
C ALA A 108 -30.51 -7.65 5.07
N GLU A 109 -31.32 -8.42 4.34
CA GLU A 109 -32.76 -8.58 4.65
C GLU A 109 -32.98 -9.35 5.96
N TYR A 110 -32.14 -10.34 6.26
CA TYR A 110 -32.19 -11.08 7.51
C TYR A 110 -31.60 -10.29 8.69
N THR A 111 -30.47 -9.60 8.51
CA THR A 111 -29.76 -8.94 9.62
C THR A 111 -30.43 -7.65 10.07
N LYS A 112 -31.03 -6.86 9.16
CA LYS A 112 -31.63 -5.55 9.48
C LYS A 112 -32.72 -5.59 10.57
N PRO A 113 -33.73 -6.48 10.53
CA PRO A 113 -34.74 -6.56 11.58
C PRO A 113 -34.12 -6.90 12.94
N ILE A 114 -33.15 -7.82 12.96
CA ILE A 114 -32.45 -8.25 14.17
C ILE A 114 -31.65 -7.09 14.77
N MET A 115 -30.87 -6.38 13.95
CA MET A 115 -30.09 -5.22 14.39
C MET A 115 -30.97 -4.10 14.96
N ARG A 116 -32.13 -3.85 14.32
CA ARG A 116 -33.10 -2.86 14.80
C ARG A 116 -33.68 -3.25 16.17
N ASP A 117 -33.98 -4.52 16.37
CA ASP A 117 -34.46 -5.03 17.65
C ASP A 117 -33.38 -4.95 18.72
N LEU A 118 -32.14 -5.34 18.41
CA LEU A 118 -31.00 -5.24 19.34
C LEU A 118 -30.74 -3.80 19.78
N GLU A 119 -30.77 -2.85 18.86
CA GLU A 119 -30.62 -1.42 19.16
C GLU A 119 -31.69 -0.94 20.15
N SER A 120 -32.94 -1.34 19.94
CA SER A 120 -34.06 -1.03 20.84
C SER A 120 -33.92 -1.72 22.20
N ILE A 121 -33.54 -3.00 22.22
CA ILE A 121 -33.42 -3.81 23.44
C ILE A 121 -32.32 -3.25 24.36
N LEU A 122 -31.17 -2.88 23.80
CA LEU A 122 -30.05 -2.37 24.60
C LEU A 122 -30.30 -0.99 25.21
N GLN A 123 -31.26 -0.24 24.65
CA GLN A 123 -31.67 1.05 25.19
C GLN A 123 -32.68 0.95 26.34
N LYS A 124 -33.23 -0.25 26.65
CA LYS A 124 -34.23 -0.43 27.71
C LYS A 124 -33.63 -0.35 29.11
N ASP A 125 -34.27 0.42 29.99
CA ASP A 125 -33.86 0.55 31.39
C ASP A 125 -34.09 -0.74 32.22
N ASP A 126 -34.99 -1.62 31.80
CA ASP A 126 -35.40 -2.83 32.54
C ASP A 126 -34.83 -4.13 31.95
N LEU A 127 -33.77 -4.02 31.13
CA LEU A 127 -33.17 -5.19 30.49
C LEU A 127 -32.55 -6.13 31.53
N TYR A 128 -31.76 -5.59 32.46
CA TYR A 128 -31.12 -6.38 33.51
C TYR A 128 -32.14 -6.88 34.54
N GLN A 129 -32.14 -8.19 34.76
CA GLN A 129 -32.83 -8.84 35.86
C GLN A 129 -31.89 -9.90 36.42
N SER A 130 -31.69 -9.90 37.74
CA SER A 130 -30.78 -10.83 38.43
C SER A 130 -31.14 -12.31 38.22
N THR A 131 -32.39 -12.60 37.87
CA THR A 131 -32.88 -13.93 37.52
C THR A 131 -32.55 -14.34 36.07
N ALA A 132 -32.43 -13.36 35.17
CA ALA A 132 -32.28 -13.55 33.74
C ALA A 132 -30.81 -13.52 33.26
N PHE A 133 -29.93 -12.74 33.90
CA PHE A 133 -28.52 -12.65 33.53
C PHE A 133 -27.59 -13.25 34.59
N SER A 134 -26.57 -13.97 34.13
CA SER A 134 -25.48 -14.47 35.00
C SER A 134 -24.37 -13.42 35.08
N THR A 135 -23.87 -13.15 36.29
CA THR A 135 -22.77 -12.19 36.52
C THR A 135 -21.39 -12.87 36.57
N ALA A 136 -21.33 -14.19 36.43
CA ALA A 136 -20.08 -14.97 36.54
C ALA A 136 -19.04 -14.52 35.51
N ASN A 137 -19.46 -14.41 34.25
CA ASN A 137 -18.61 -14.05 33.10
C ASN A 137 -18.62 -12.54 32.79
N LEU A 138 -19.25 -11.73 33.64
CA LEU A 138 -19.28 -10.28 33.44
C LEU A 138 -17.89 -9.69 33.74
N ARG A 139 -17.43 -8.78 32.88
CA ARG A 139 -16.16 -8.06 33.04
C ARG A 139 -16.16 -7.22 34.33
N LEU A 140 -14.96 -6.82 34.76
CA LEU A 140 -14.77 -5.98 35.94
C LEU A 140 -15.59 -4.68 35.85
N GLU A 141 -15.58 -4.02 34.68
CA GLU A 141 -16.39 -2.82 34.39
C GLU A 141 -17.88 -3.06 34.68
N GLY A 142 -18.46 -4.16 34.17
CA GLY A 142 -19.86 -4.49 34.39
C GLY A 142 -20.16 -4.84 35.84
N LYS A 143 -19.24 -5.51 36.54
CA LYS A 143 -19.37 -5.81 37.98
C LYS A 143 -19.35 -4.55 38.84
N GLU A 144 -18.56 -3.55 38.46
CA GLU A 144 -18.53 -2.25 39.14
C GLU A 144 -19.82 -1.45 38.91
N LEU A 145 -20.34 -1.41 37.68
CA LEU A 145 -21.62 -0.77 37.37
C LEU A 145 -22.78 -1.44 38.13
N LEU A 146 -22.80 -2.78 38.22
CA LEU A 146 -23.82 -3.50 38.98
C LEU A 146 -23.78 -3.22 40.49
N ARG A 147 -22.61 -2.95 41.08
CA ARG A 147 -22.53 -2.60 42.51
C ARG A 147 -23.25 -1.30 42.85
N ARG A 148 -23.45 -0.43 41.86
CA ARG A 148 -24.10 0.89 42.00
C ARG A 148 -25.34 1.00 41.12
N GLU A 149 -26.00 -0.11 40.84
CA GLU A 149 -27.16 -0.21 39.92
C GLU A 149 -28.23 0.85 40.16
N SER A 150 -28.54 1.15 41.43
CA SER A 150 -29.55 2.14 41.84
C SER A 150 -29.16 3.60 41.56
N GLU A 151 -27.89 3.87 41.28
CA GLU A 151 -27.34 5.21 41.04
C GLU A 151 -26.93 5.45 39.59
N LEU A 152 -27.12 4.47 38.70
CA LEU A 152 -26.65 4.55 37.31
C LEU A 152 -27.42 5.63 36.53
N THR A 153 -26.67 6.42 35.77
CA THR A 153 -27.22 7.26 34.70
C THR A 153 -27.78 6.39 33.57
N SER A 154 -28.61 6.96 32.69
CA SER A 154 -29.15 6.24 31.54
C SER A 154 -28.06 5.70 30.61
N GLU A 155 -27.00 6.48 30.34
CA GLU A 155 -25.86 6.05 29.51
C GLU A 155 -25.09 4.90 30.17
N GLU A 156 -24.85 4.95 31.49
CA GLU A 156 -24.18 3.87 32.23
C GLU A 156 -25.02 2.59 32.29
N ARG A 157 -26.35 2.72 32.39
CA ARG A 157 -27.26 1.58 32.33
C ARG A 157 -27.26 0.93 30.96
N GLN A 158 -27.25 1.72 29.88
CA GLN A 158 -27.10 1.19 28.53
C GLN A 158 -25.73 0.53 28.31
N ARG A 159 -24.66 1.06 28.93
CA ARG A 159 -23.34 0.42 28.91
C ARG A 159 -23.36 -0.93 29.64
N LEU A 160 -24.03 -0.98 30.79
CA LEU A 160 -24.24 -2.23 31.52
C LEU A 160 -25.03 -3.24 30.68
N ASN A 161 -26.08 -2.81 29.98
CA ASN A 161 -26.86 -3.65 29.06
C ASN A 161 -25.99 -4.25 27.95
N ARG A 162 -25.10 -3.45 27.34
CA ARG A 162 -24.14 -3.93 26.34
C ARG A 162 -23.19 -4.99 26.91
N LEU A 163 -22.67 -4.78 28.12
CA LEU A 163 -21.76 -5.74 28.77
C LEU A 163 -22.47 -7.04 29.16
N LEU A 164 -23.73 -6.96 29.60
CA LEU A 164 -24.57 -8.12 29.88
C LEU A 164 -24.89 -8.89 28.61
N PHE A 165 -25.15 -8.19 27.51
CA PHE A 165 -25.36 -8.78 26.20
C PHE A 165 -24.11 -9.54 25.71
N GLU A 166 -22.92 -8.93 25.77
CA GLU A 166 -21.65 -9.63 25.46
C GLU A 166 -21.47 -10.88 26.32
N SER A 167 -21.73 -10.78 27.64
CA SER A 167 -21.58 -11.92 28.55
C SER A 167 -22.56 -13.06 28.27
N ALA A 168 -23.73 -12.76 27.70
CA ALA A 168 -24.74 -13.75 27.38
C ALA A 168 -24.32 -14.60 26.17
N PHE A 169 -23.82 -13.96 25.12
CA PHE A 169 -23.48 -14.59 23.84
C PHE A 169 -22.03 -15.10 23.73
N GLY A 170 -21.14 -14.67 24.63
CA GLY A 170 -19.74 -15.12 24.67
C GLY A 170 -19.03 -14.85 23.34
N ASP A 171 -18.32 -15.85 22.81
CA ASP A 171 -17.49 -15.74 21.60
C ASP A 171 -18.27 -15.41 20.32
N ALA A 172 -19.61 -15.43 20.34
CA ALA A 172 -20.41 -15.01 19.19
C ALA A 172 -20.41 -13.49 18.98
N ILE A 173 -19.91 -12.70 19.94
CA ILE A 173 -19.84 -11.24 19.87
C ILE A 173 -18.48 -10.76 20.32
N ASP A 174 -17.86 -9.91 19.49
CA ASP A 174 -16.58 -9.31 19.81
C ASP A 174 -16.65 -8.39 21.04
N GLU A 175 -15.55 -8.37 21.78
CA GLU A 175 -15.39 -7.57 22.98
C GLU A 175 -15.44 -6.06 22.66
N SER A 176 -16.41 -5.32 23.23
CA SER A 176 -16.46 -3.86 22.99
C SER A 176 -15.49 -3.09 23.88
N LYS A 177 -14.94 -2.01 23.31
CA LYS A 177 -14.18 -1.00 24.07
C LYS A 177 -15.11 -0.21 24.99
N SER A 178 -14.61 0.24 26.13
CA SER A 178 -15.37 1.01 27.13
C SER A 178 -15.96 2.32 26.61
N THR A 179 -15.29 2.93 25.62
CA THR A 179 -15.70 4.22 25.06
C THR A 179 -15.65 4.22 23.54
N SER A 180 -16.59 4.94 22.96
CA SER A 180 -16.71 5.25 21.54
C SER A 180 -16.58 6.75 21.32
N LEU A 181 -16.26 7.15 20.10
CA LEU A 181 -16.13 8.55 19.71
C LEU A 181 -17.30 8.96 18.82
N GLN A 182 -18.08 9.93 19.28
CA GLN A 182 -19.16 10.54 18.53
C GLN A 182 -18.64 11.79 17.81
N LEU A 183 -18.76 11.82 16.49
CA LEU A 183 -18.39 12.99 15.69
C LEU A 183 -19.54 13.99 15.65
N ARG A 184 -19.25 15.25 15.99
CA ARG A 184 -20.25 16.30 16.18
C ARG A 184 -19.93 17.52 15.33
N PHE A 185 -20.96 18.12 14.75
CA PHE A 185 -20.89 19.43 14.11
C PHE A 185 -21.84 20.39 14.82
N GLY A 186 -21.27 21.27 15.65
CA GLY A 186 -22.03 22.15 16.53
C GLY A 186 -22.82 21.34 17.55
N TRP A 187 -24.15 21.36 17.42
CA TRP A 187 -25.06 20.57 18.27
C TRP A 187 -25.48 19.23 17.66
N PHE A 188 -25.24 19.00 16.37
CA PHE A 188 -25.70 17.82 15.63
C PHE A 188 -24.63 16.72 15.59
N ASP A 189 -25.06 15.48 15.80
CA ASP A 189 -24.20 14.31 15.70
C ASP A 189 -24.17 13.82 14.26
N MET A 190 -23.01 13.92 13.61
CA MET A 190 -22.89 13.66 12.17
C MET A 190 -22.94 12.17 11.83
N LEU A 191 -22.38 11.35 12.71
CA LEU A 191 -22.19 9.92 12.50
C LEU A 191 -22.51 9.16 13.79
N PRO A 192 -22.96 7.89 13.69
CA PRO A 192 -23.06 7.01 14.84
C PRO A 192 -21.71 6.85 15.58
N PRO A 193 -21.72 6.42 16.85
CA PRO A 193 -20.51 6.33 17.65
C PRO A 193 -19.49 5.37 17.04
N LEU A 194 -18.28 5.84 16.80
CA LEU A 194 -17.19 5.05 16.22
C LEU A 194 -16.42 4.34 17.35
N PRO A 195 -16.18 3.02 17.28
CA PRO A 195 -15.45 2.24 18.31
C PRO A 195 -13.92 2.44 18.21
N ILE A 196 -13.52 3.69 18.04
CA ILE A 196 -12.14 4.12 17.87
C ILE A 196 -11.70 4.75 19.19
N SER A 197 -10.54 4.36 19.70
CA SER A 197 -9.98 4.99 20.90
C SER A 197 -9.48 6.39 20.56
N LYS A 198 -9.46 7.30 21.54
CA LYS A 198 -8.92 8.65 21.34
C LYS A 198 -7.50 8.65 20.73
N PRO A 199 -6.54 7.80 21.18
CA PRO A 199 -5.22 7.71 20.55
C PRO A 199 -5.30 7.30 19.08
N LEU A 200 -6.12 6.30 18.74
CA LEU A 200 -6.28 5.84 17.36
C LEU A 200 -6.91 6.92 16.47
N LEU A 201 -7.86 7.71 16.99
CA LEU A 201 -8.41 8.86 16.27
C LEU A 201 -7.34 9.93 16.05
N VAL A 202 -6.55 10.30 17.06
CA VAL A 202 -5.46 11.27 16.92
C VAL A 202 -4.45 10.81 15.87
N THR A 203 -4.04 9.55 15.90
CA THR A 203 -3.14 8.95 14.91
C THR A 203 -3.76 8.97 13.51
N THR A 204 -5.05 8.64 13.40
CA THR A 204 -5.78 8.66 12.12
C THR A 204 -5.88 10.08 11.56
N VAL A 205 -6.23 11.06 12.39
CA VAL A 205 -6.29 12.49 12.03
C VAL A 205 -4.91 12.96 11.58
N ARG A 206 -3.84 12.66 12.33
CA ARG A 206 -2.45 12.99 11.95
C ARG A 206 -2.07 12.37 10.60
N ARG A 207 -2.52 11.14 10.32
CA ARG A 207 -2.28 10.44 9.05
C ARG A 207 -3.06 11.05 7.87
N LEU A 208 -4.28 11.50 8.11
CA LEU A 208 -5.14 12.12 7.09
C LEU A 208 -4.82 13.62 6.87
N LEU A 209 -4.20 14.29 7.85
CA LEU A 209 -3.91 15.72 7.80
C LEU A 209 -3.16 16.15 6.52
N PRO A 210 -2.08 15.48 6.07
CA PRO A 210 -1.42 15.84 4.81
C PRO A 210 -2.41 15.83 3.62
N PHE A 211 -3.38 14.91 3.62
CA PHE A 211 -4.27 14.68 2.46
C PHE A 211 -5.32 15.76 2.38
N LEU A 212 -5.89 16.11 3.54
CA LEU A 212 -6.82 17.24 3.66
C LEU A 212 -6.16 18.56 3.28
N VAL A 213 -4.90 18.78 3.68
CA VAL A 213 -4.14 19.98 3.34
C VAL A 213 -3.86 20.05 1.82
N ASP A 214 -3.41 18.97 1.19
CA ASP A 214 -3.12 18.94 -0.25
C ASP A 214 -4.37 19.05 -1.13
N LYS A 215 -5.36 18.18 -0.92
CA LYS A 215 -6.54 18.11 -1.81
C LYS A 215 -7.59 19.17 -1.52
N GLY A 216 -7.75 19.56 -0.26
CA GLY A 216 -8.71 20.60 0.14
C GLY A 216 -8.09 21.99 0.05
N LEU A 217 -7.16 22.26 0.96
CA LEU A 217 -6.71 23.63 1.24
C LEU A 217 -5.81 24.21 0.14
N LEU A 218 -4.85 23.41 -0.34
CA LEU A 218 -3.90 23.83 -1.38
C LEU A 218 -4.59 24.00 -2.73
N ALA A 219 -5.42 23.07 -3.18
CA ALA A 219 -6.06 23.16 -4.50
C ALA A 219 -7.03 24.35 -4.62
N ILE A 220 -7.97 24.49 -3.68
CA ILE A 220 -8.99 25.55 -3.72
C ILE A 220 -8.39 26.90 -3.35
N GLY A 221 -7.60 26.95 -2.26
CA GLY A 221 -6.98 28.19 -1.79
C GLY A 221 -6.08 28.81 -2.85
N LEU A 222 -5.29 27.99 -3.55
CA LEU A 222 -4.40 28.46 -4.61
C LEU A 222 -5.17 29.13 -5.76
N LEU A 223 -6.30 28.56 -6.18
CA LEU A 223 -7.13 29.15 -7.24
C LEU A 223 -7.66 30.52 -6.82
N VAL A 224 -8.18 30.63 -5.59
CA VAL A 224 -8.64 31.91 -5.03
C VAL A 224 -7.49 32.91 -4.96
N ALA A 225 -6.30 32.49 -4.51
CA ALA A 225 -5.12 33.34 -4.44
C ALA A 225 -4.68 33.86 -5.82
N ILE A 226 -4.73 33.02 -6.87
CA ILE A 226 -4.43 33.43 -8.25
C ILE A 226 -5.45 34.46 -8.74
N VAL A 227 -6.75 34.22 -8.55
CA VAL A 227 -7.81 35.17 -8.97
C VAL A 227 -7.63 36.53 -8.30
N VAL A 228 -7.32 36.53 -7.01
CA VAL A 228 -7.12 37.75 -6.22
C VAL A 228 -5.87 38.53 -6.66
N THR A 229 -4.80 37.83 -7.05
CA THR A 229 -3.51 38.46 -7.39
C THR A 229 -3.30 38.68 -8.89
N ALA A 230 -4.17 38.13 -9.74
CA ALA A 230 -4.12 38.29 -11.19
C ALA A 230 -4.09 39.75 -11.68
N PRO A 231 -4.79 40.72 -11.05
CA PRO A 231 -4.75 42.12 -11.49
C PRO A 231 -3.42 42.84 -11.26
N ALA A 232 -2.58 42.34 -10.34
CA ALA A 232 -1.41 43.07 -9.86
C ALA A 232 -0.37 43.39 -10.95
N ILE A 233 -0.14 42.45 -11.88
CA ILE A 233 0.81 42.64 -12.98
C ILE A 233 0.19 43.44 -14.13
N PRO A 234 -0.96 43.04 -14.74
CA PRO A 234 -1.57 43.78 -15.84
C PRO A 234 -1.76 45.28 -15.55
N HIS A 235 -2.32 45.64 -14.39
CA HIS A 235 -2.57 47.04 -14.05
C HIS A 235 -1.30 47.88 -13.83
N THR A 236 -0.20 47.25 -13.41
CA THR A 236 1.08 47.95 -13.24
C THR A 236 1.72 48.30 -14.59
N PHE A 237 1.43 47.51 -15.63
CA PHE A 237 2.00 47.66 -16.98
C PHE A 237 1.01 48.23 -18.01
N GLU A 238 -0.14 48.73 -17.56
CA GLU A 238 -1.01 49.58 -18.36
C GLU A 238 -0.33 50.93 -18.64
N THR A 239 -0.62 51.50 -19.81
CA THR A 239 0.09 52.69 -20.34
C THR A 239 0.02 53.91 -19.42
N GLY A 240 -1.01 54.07 -18.58
CA GLY A 240 -1.13 55.22 -17.66
C GLY A 240 -0.28 55.14 -16.38
N SER A 241 -0.16 53.95 -15.77
CA SER A 241 0.54 53.74 -14.49
C SER A 241 2.05 53.56 -14.67
N LEU A 242 2.44 52.96 -15.79
CA LEU A 242 3.84 52.64 -16.10
C LEU A 242 4.71 53.91 -16.27
N HIS A 243 4.21 54.94 -16.97
CA HIS A 243 4.95 56.20 -17.17
C HIS A 243 5.22 56.94 -15.85
N LEU A 244 4.32 56.83 -14.86
CA LEU A 244 4.52 57.44 -13.54
C LEU A 244 5.64 56.75 -12.75
N LEU A 245 5.76 55.42 -12.88
CA LEU A 245 6.79 54.64 -12.19
C LEU A 245 8.16 54.73 -12.88
N LEU A 246 8.20 54.86 -14.21
CA LEU A 246 9.44 54.99 -14.99
C LEU A 246 10.11 56.38 -14.89
N SER A 247 9.44 57.37 -14.28
CA SER A 247 10.06 58.66 -13.95
C SER A 247 11.21 58.55 -12.92
N LYS A 248 11.30 57.39 -12.23
CA LYS A 248 12.38 57.04 -11.30
C LYS A 248 13.39 56.10 -12.00
N PRO A 249 14.70 56.18 -11.69
CA PRO A 249 15.72 55.32 -12.30
C PRO A 249 15.64 53.88 -11.71
N VAL A 250 14.71 53.08 -12.23
CA VAL A 250 14.46 51.69 -11.82
C VAL A 250 14.54 50.80 -13.06
N SER A 251 15.28 49.69 -12.99
CA SER A 251 15.36 48.72 -14.09
C SER A 251 14.02 48.02 -14.30
N ARG A 252 13.60 47.89 -15.56
CA ARG A 252 12.29 47.35 -15.97
C ARG A 252 12.10 45.89 -15.55
N SER A 253 13.11 45.07 -15.74
CA SER A 253 13.13 43.66 -15.30
C SER A 253 12.99 43.52 -13.78
N LEU A 254 13.63 44.41 -13.02
CA LEU A 254 13.56 44.39 -11.58
C LEU A 254 12.23 44.92 -11.02
N LEU A 255 11.56 45.84 -11.73
CA LEU A 255 10.18 46.27 -11.41
C LEU A 255 9.23 45.06 -11.48
N TYR A 256 9.32 44.26 -12.54
CA TYR A 256 8.52 43.04 -12.71
C TYR A 256 8.76 42.04 -11.56
N VAL A 257 10.03 41.72 -11.27
CA VAL A 257 10.39 40.82 -10.15
C VAL A 257 9.92 41.37 -8.81
N SER A 258 10.01 42.67 -8.58
CA SER A 258 9.57 43.30 -7.33
C SER A 258 8.06 43.20 -7.14
N LYS A 259 7.27 43.39 -8.20
CA LYS A 259 5.82 43.21 -8.15
C LYS A 259 5.44 41.73 -7.97
N PHE A 260 6.15 40.82 -8.63
CA PHE A 260 5.98 39.38 -8.42
C PHE A 260 6.19 38.99 -6.94
N ILE A 261 7.28 39.45 -6.32
CA ILE A 261 7.57 39.22 -4.89
C ILE A 261 6.51 39.87 -4.00
N GLY A 262 6.01 41.07 -4.35
CA GLY A 262 4.90 41.72 -3.65
C GLY A 262 3.64 40.86 -3.60
N SER A 263 3.25 40.26 -4.71
CA SER A 263 2.11 39.32 -4.78
C SER A 263 2.34 38.06 -3.94
N CYS A 264 3.56 37.49 -3.96
CA CYS A 264 3.90 36.36 -3.10
C CYS A 264 3.81 36.72 -1.61
N ALA A 265 4.23 37.93 -1.24
CA ALA A 265 4.14 38.39 0.15
C ALA A 265 2.70 38.63 0.62
N PHE A 266 1.82 39.13 -0.26
CA PHE A 266 0.39 39.20 0.00
C PHE A 266 -0.18 37.83 0.35
N VAL A 267 0.13 36.81 -0.48
CA VAL A 267 -0.35 35.44 -0.26
C VAL A 267 0.27 34.82 1.00
N LEU A 268 1.52 35.12 1.31
CA LEU A 268 2.18 34.68 2.54
C LEU A 268 1.40 35.14 3.79
N LEU A 269 0.91 36.38 3.80
CA LEU A 269 0.10 36.92 4.90
C LEU A 269 -1.22 36.16 5.04
N CYS A 270 -1.95 35.99 3.94
CA CYS A 270 -3.20 35.23 3.93
C CYS A 270 -2.99 33.77 4.35
N ALA A 271 -1.95 33.10 3.84
CA ALA A 271 -1.60 31.73 4.21
C ALA A 271 -1.24 31.64 5.70
N THR A 272 -0.48 32.60 6.22
CA THR A 272 -0.13 32.66 7.66
C THR A 272 -1.39 32.73 8.51
N TYR A 273 -2.35 33.59 8.17
CA TYR A 273 -3.62 33.70 8.89
C TYR A 273 -4.43 32.39 8.84
N LEU A 274 -4.54 31.78 7.66
CA LEU A 274 -5.26 30.54 7.44
C LEU A 274 -4.68 29.36 8.23
N PHE A 275 -3.36 29.11 8.12
CA PHE A 275 -2.72 27.96 8.74
C PHE A 275 -2.55 28.11 10.26
N ILE A 276 -2.30 29.32 10.76
CA ILE A 276 -2.32 29.57 12.22
C ILE A 276 -3.74 29.37 12.77
N GLY A 277 -4.77 29.86 12.07
CA GLY A 277 -6.16 29.64 12.44
C GLY A 277 -6.51 28.15 12.49
N LEU A 278 -6.11 27.38 11.48
CA LEU A 278 -6.34 25.94 11.43
C LEU A 278 -5.55 25.20 12.54
N TYR A 279 -4.31 25.59 12.82
CA TYR A 279 -3.50 25.05 13.91
C TYR A 279 -4.17 25.25 15.27
N VAL A 280 -4.66 26.47 15.54
CA VAL A 280 -5.38 26.78 16.78
C VAL A 280 -6.70 26.01 16.86
N LEU A 281 -7.45 25.90 15.76
CA LEU A 281 -8.71 25.13 15.75
C LEU A 281 -8.47 23.64 16.00
N LEU A 282 -7.47 23.02 15.37
CA LEU A 282 -7.12 21.61 15.61
C LEU A 282 -6.65 21.38 17.05
N GLY A 283 -5.85 22.30 17.60
CA GLY A 283 -5.42 22.25 18.98
C GLY A 283 -6.58 22.37 19.98
N LEU A 284 -7.46 23.35 19.79
CA LEU A 284 -8.58 23.62 20.71
C LEU A 284 -9.73 22.62 20.59
N ARG A 285 -10.10 22.19 19.38
CA ARG A 285 -11.26 21.30 19.16
C ARG A 285 -10.91 19.83 19.19
N TRP A 286 -9.73 19.46 18.69
CA TRP A 286 -9.34 18.06 18.53
C TRP A 286 -8.28 17.61 19.54
N ALA A 287 -7.72 18.53 20.32
CA ALA A 287 -6.55 18.30 21.17
C ALA A 287 -5.32 17.82 20.36
N VAL A 288 -5.25 18.18 19.08
CA VAL A 288 -4.17 17.82 18.16
C VAL A 288 -3.32 19.07 17.90
N TRP A 289 -2.24 19.20 18.67
CA TRP A 289 -1.26 20.28 18.50
C TRP A 289 -0.12 19.80 17.62
N GLU A 290 -0.20 20.10 16.32
CA GLU A 290 0.84 19.75 15.33
C GLU A 290 1.55 21.01 14.81
N PRO A 291 2.64 21.47 15.45
CA PRO A 291 3.37 22.65 15.02
C PRO A 291 3.88 22.54 13.57
N ARG A 292 4.07 21.31 13.10
CA ARG A 292 4.52 21.00 11.74
C ARG A 292 3.54 21.49 10.67
N LEU A 293 2.25 21.67 11.00
CA LEU A 293 1.27 22.27 10.11
C LEU A 293 1.69 23.67 9.63
N LEU A 294 2.48 24.40 10.43
CA LEU A 294 2.96 25.73 10.06
C LEU A 294 4.00 25.69 8.92
N TRP A 295 4.67 24.56 8.68
CA TRP A 295 5.52 24.40 7.48
C TRP A 295 4.73 24.41 6.17
N CYS A 296 3.41 24.24 6.23
CA CYS A 296 2.55 24.41 5.06
C CYS A 296 2.49 25.88 4.59
N ILE A 297 2.79 26.87 5.44
CA ILE A 297 2.80 28.30 5.08
C ILE A 297 3.83 28.60 3.97
N PRO A 298 5.14 28.31 4.15
CA PRO A 298 6.13 28.55 3.11
C PRO A 298 5.91 27.65 1.89
N ILE A 299 5.46 26.42 2.06
CA ILE A 299 5.16 25.49 0.95
C ILE A 299 4.01 26.02 0.09
N TYR A 300 2.91 26.44 0.72
CA TYR A 300 1.75 27.00 0.04
C TYR A 300 2.13 28.25 -0.75
N THR A 301 2.91 29.15 -0.14
CA THR A 301 3.39 30.37 -0.79
C THR A 301 4.31 30.05 -1.97
N PHE A 302 5.16 29.02 -1.84
CA PHE A 302 6.03 28.57 -2.92
C PHE A 302 5.25 27.94 -4.08
N VAL A 303 4.30 27.05 -3.80
CA VAL A 303 3.41 26.47 -4.82
C VAL A 303 2.63 27.59 -5.53
N PHE A 304 2.12 28.57 -4.78
CA PHE A 304 1.52 29.77 -5.35
C PHE A 304 2.48 30.52 -6.28
N ALA A 305 3.71 30.79 -5.86
CA ALA A 305 4.69 31.49 -6.67
C ALA A 305 4.97 30.77 -8.00
N VAL A 306 5.03 29.43 -8.01
CA VAL A 306 5.22 28.63 -9.23
C VAL A 306 4.08 28.86 -10.23
N TYR A 307 2.83 28.74 -9.80
CA TYR A 307 1.67 28.99 -10.68
C TYR A 307 1.54 30.45 -11.08
N TYR A 308 1.77 31.35 -10.12
CA TYR A 308 1.72 32.78 -10.36
C TYR A 308 2.80 33.24 -11.32
N SER A 309 3.95 32.55 -11.45
CA SER A 309 4.97 32.91 -12.44
C SER A 309 4.46 32.80 -13.88
N VAL A 310 3.60 31.81 -14.15
CA VAL A 310 2.94 31.64 -15.46
C VAL A 310 1.86 32.70 -15.66
N ALA A 311 1.03 32.93 -14.64
CA ALA A 311 -0.01 33.96 -14.66
C ALA A 311 0.58 35.37 -14.86
N ALA A 312 1.66 35.69 -14.13
CA ALA A 312 2.37 36.95 -14.21
C ALA A 312 2.99 37.17 -15.58
N LEU A 313 3.61 36.14 -16.18
CA LEU A 313 4.12 36.23 -17.54
C LEU A 313 3.00 36.48 -18.56
N ALA A 314 1.88 35.76 -18.46
CA ALA A 314 0.74 35.98 -19.34
C ALA A 314 0.12 37.38 -19.15
N GLY A 315 -0.07 37.79 -17.90
CA GLY A 315 -0.53 39.14 -17.57
C GLY A 315 0.39 40.24 -18.09
N LEU A 316 1.69 39.97 -18.16
CA LEU A 316 2.67 40.89 -18.72
C LEU A 316 2.60 40.97 -20.26
N ILE A 317 2.51 39.82 -20.94
CA ILE A 317 2.48 39.75 -22.41
C ILE A 317 1.18 40.36 -22.95
N TRP A 318 0.04 39.92 -22.42
CA TRP A 318 -1.29 40.30 -22.93
C TRP A 318 -1.90 41.52 -22.25
N ARG A 319 -1.32 42.01 -21.14
CA ARG A 319 -1.82 43.16 -20.35
C ARG A 319 -3.31 43.05 -20.03
N ASN A 320 -3.77 41.82 -19.80
CA ASN A 320 -5.19 41.51 -19.56
C ASN A 320 -5.33 40.54 -18.38
N VAL A 321 -6.13 40.94 -17.39
CA VAL A 321 -6.39 40.17 -16.17
C VAL A 321 -7.08 38.84 -16.48
N ILE A 322 -8.06 38.83 -17.38
CA ILE A 322 -8.83 37.63 -17.72
C ILE A 322 -7.93 36.59 -18.37
N VAL A 323 -7.06 37.02 -19.31
CA VAL A 323 -6.10 36.12 -19.97
C VAL A 323 -5.11 35.53 -18.96
N SER A 324 -4.62 36.34 -18.01
CA SER A 324 -3.75 35.87 -16.92
C SER A 324 -4.42 34.75 -16.10
N ILE A 325 -5.67 34.93 -15.70
CA ILE A 325 -6.45 33.93 -14.94
C ILE A 325 -6.66 32.66 -15.77
N LEU A 326 -7.10 32.81 -17.03
CA LEU A 326 -7.38 31.65 -17.91
C LEU A 326 -6.13 30.82 -18.18
N VAL A 327 -4.99 31.46 -18.45
CA VAL A 327 -3.71 30.75 -18.67
C VAL A 327 -3.28 30.02 -17.40
N ALA A 328 -3.46 30.61 -16.22
CA ALA A 328 -3.14 29.95 -14.96
C ALA A 328 -4.00 28.70 -14.72
N ILE A 329 -5.32 28.78 -15.00
CA ILE A 329 -6.24 27.65 -14.87
C ILE A 329 -5.91 26.54 -15.89
N LEU A 330 -5.63 26.90 -17.15
CA LEU A 330 -5.24 25.93 -18.17
C LEU A 330 -3.91 25.25 -17.82
N PHE A 331 -2.95 26.00 -17.28
CA PHE A 331 -1.68 25.45 -16.82
C PHE A 331 -1.85 24.51 -15.62
N TRP A 332 -2.72 24.86 -14.67
CA TRP A 332 -3.12 23.98 -13.57
C TRP A 332 -3.76 22.69 -14.08
N ALA A 333 -4.72 22.79 -15.00
CA ALA A 333 -5.39 21.65 -15.61
C ALA A 333 -4.38 20.75 -16.34
N LEU A 334 -3.44 21.33 -17.10
CA LEU A 334 -2.36 20.58 -17.77
C LEU A 334 -1.50 19.81 -16.76
N CYS A 335 -1.01 20.47 -15.71
CA CYS A 335 -0.18 19.82 -14.68
C CYS A 335 -0.95 18.71 -13.94
N PHE A 336 -2.22 18.95 -13.62
CA PHE A 336 -3.09 17.96 -12.99
C PHE A 336 -3.33 16.76 -13.90
N THR A 337 -3.73 16.98 -15.15
CA THR A 337 -4.00 15.91 -16.12
C THR A 337 -2.75 15.08 -16.36
N VAL A 338 -1.59 15.70 -16.61
CA VAL A 338 -0.33 14.98 -16.82
C VAL A 338 0.08 14.18 -15.59
N GLY A 339 -0.04 14.77 -14.39
CA GLY A 339 0.24 14.09 -13.12
C GLY A 339 -0.70 12.91 -12.85
N PHE A 340 -2.00 13.10 -13.04
CA PHE A 340 -3.02 12.06 -12.88
C PHE A 340 -2.83 10.93 -13.89
N SER A 341 -2.59 11.27 -15.17
CA SER A 341 -2.30 10.30 -16.22
C SER A 341 -1.05 9.49 -15.91
N LYS A 342 0.03 10.12 -15.42
CA LYS A 342 1.24 9.40 -14.99
C LYS A 342 0.90 8.39 -13.90
N VAL A 343 0.27 8.82 -12.80
CA VAL A 343 -0.03 7.95 -11.66
C VAL A 343 -0.93 6.78 -12.06
N THR A 344 -1.99 7.05 -12.83
CA THR A 344 -2.94 6.02 -13.27
C THR A 344 -2.29 5.03 -14.24
N ILE A 345 -1.53 5.51 -15.23
CA ILE A 345 -0.86 4.65 -16.21
C ILE A 345 0.27 3.85 -15.55
N GLU A 346 1.10 4.46 -14.70
CA GLU A 346 2.14 3.75 -13.94
C GLU A 346 1.53 2.68 -13.04
N ALA A 347 0.41 2.97 -12.36
CA ALA A 347 -0.29 2.00 -11.52
C ALA A 347 -0.80 0.82 -12.34
N SER A 348 -1.42 1.09 -13.49
CA SER A 348 -1.88 0.06 -14.43
C SER A 348 -0.73 -0.78 -14.97
N MET A 349 0.36 -0.15 -15.43
CA MET A 349 1.56 -0.85 -15.90
C MET A 349 2.21 -1.69 -14.79
N ASN A 350 2.31 -1.18 -13.57
CA ASN A 350 2.89 -1.90 -12.43
C ASN A 350 2.02 -3.08 -11.97
N LYS A 351 0.71 -3.03 -12.24
CA LYS A 351 -0.22 -4.12 -11.96
C LYS A 351 0.08 -5.36 -12.81
N TYR A 352 0.30 -5.19 -14.11
CA TYR A 352 0.58 -6.28 -15.07
C TYR A 352 2.07 -6.52 -15.33
N ARG A 353 2.95 -5.84 -14.58
CA ARG A 353 4.39 -5.98 -14.74
C ARG A 353 4.86 -7.34 -14.29
N VAL A 354 5.67 -8.01 -15.11
CA VAL A 354 6.30 -9.29 -14.79
C VAL A 354 7.20 -9.16 -13.57
N ARG A 355 6.97 -10.03 -12.58
CA ARG A 355 7.69 -10.07 -11.29
C ARG A 355 8.56 -11.30 -11.12
N LYS A 356 8.24 -12.41 -11.80
CA LYS A 356 9.00 -13.65 -11.72
C LYS A 356 9.19 -14.26 -13.11
N ILE A 357 10.37 -14.83 -13.34
CA ILE A 357 10.74 -15.53 -14.57
C ILE A 357 10.92 -17.00 -14.20
N VAL A 358 10.36 -17.89 -15.01
CA VAL A 358 10.45 -19.34 -14.82
C VAL A 358 10.90 -19.95 -16.16
N PRO A 359 12.22 -20.14 -16.36
CA PRO A 359 12.73 -20.90 -17.50
C PRO A 359 12.22 -22.34 -17.42
N ALA A 360 11.54 -22.83 -18.46
CA ALA A 360 10.92 -24.15 -18.49
C ALA A 360 11.37 -24.93 -19.74
N GLY A 361 12.58 -25.48 -19.68
CA GLY A 361 13.19 -26.16 -20.82
C GLY A 361 13.41 -25.17 -21.98
N GLN A 362 12.74 -25.41 -23.11
CA GLN A 362 12.79 -24.52 -24.28
C GLN A 362 11.76 -23.37 -24.19
N ASP A 363 10.76 -23.51 -23.32
CA ASP A 363 9.73 -22.51 -23.11
C ASP A 363 10.13 -21.51 -22.03
N LEU A 364 9.54 -20.32 -22.12
CA LEU A 364 9.72 -19.27 -21.14
C LEU A 364 8.37 -18.93 -20.53
N LEU A 365 8.28 -19.07 -19.21
CA LEU A 365 7.15 -18.60 -18.43
C LEU A 365 7.51 -17.40 -17.58
N VAL A 366 6.51 -16.58 -17.32
CA VAL A 366 6.59 -15.43 -16.44
C VAL A 366 5.34 -15.37 -15.57
N ILE A 367 5.46 -14.72 -14.41
CA ILE A 367 4.32 -14.37 -13.57
C ILE A 367 4.24 -12.86 -13.50
N ASP A 368 3.07 -12.31 -13.79
CA ASP A 368 2.80 -10.88 -13.71
C ASP A 368 2.47 -10.42 -12.27
N GLY A 369 2.27 -9.11 -12.11
CA GLY A 369 1.94 -8.53 -10.81
C GLY A 369 0.53 -8.83 -10.29
N THR A 370 -0.30 -9.52 -11.09
CA THR A 370 -1.62 -10.03 -10.70
C THR A 370 -1.59 -11.49 -10.27
N ASN A 371 -0.39 -12.09 -10.19
CA ASN A 371 -0.15 -13.52 -9.97
C ASN A 371 -0.67 -14.41 -11.12
N THR A 372 -0.76 -13.87 -12.34
CA THR A 372 -1.16 -14.64 -13.53
C THR A 372 0.07 -15.29 -14.17
N PRO A 373 0.11 -16.63 -14.33
CA PRO A 373 1.14 -17.31 -15.09
C PRO A 373 0.92 -17.16 -16.60
N LEU A 374 1.99 -16.80 -17.30
CA LEU A 374 1.99 -16.53 -18.74
C LEU A 374 3.13 -17.30 -19.42
N ALA A 375 2.88 -17.88 -20.59
CA ALA A 375 3.89 -18.50 -21.43
C ALA A 375 4.12 -17.68 -22.71
N TRP A 376 5.36 -17.65 -23.20
CA TRP A 376 5.71 -16.94 -24.43
C TRP A 376 5.23 -17.71 -25.67
N ASN A 377 4.45 -17.06 -26.53
CA ASN A 377 4.12 -17.57 -27.86
C ASN A 377 4.99 -16.88 -28.92
N ALA A 378 5.92 -17.63 -29.53
CA ALA A 378 6.84 -17.10 -30.54
C ALA A 378 6.15 -16.70 -31.85
N THR A 379 5.08 -17.39 -32.25
CA THR A 379 4.33 -17.12 -33.49
C THR A 379 3.55 -15.82 -33.40
N GLU A 380 2.86 -15.63 -32.28
CA GLU A 380 2.03 -14.43 -32.04
C GLU A 380 2.82 -13.26 -31.44
N LYS A 381 4.05 -13.53 -30.98
CA LYS A 381 4.90 -12.58 -30.23
C LYS A 381 4.16 -11.96 -29.05
N ARG A 382 3.48 -12.77 -28.25
CA ARG A 382 2.73 -12.33 -27.07
C ARG A 382 2.79 -13.35 -25.94
N TRP A 383 2.46 -12.87 -24.75
CA TRP A 383 2.28 -13.69 -23.55
C TRP A 383 0.85 -14.25 -23.51
N ASN A 384 0.70 -15.56 -23.34
CA ASN A 384 -0.58 -16.26 -23.26
C ASN A 384 -0.79 -16.84 -21.86
N VAL A 385 -2.00 -16.71 -21.32
CA VAL A 385 -2.37 -17.22 -20.00
C VAL A 385 -2.34 -18.74 -20.00
N VAL A 386 -1.55 -19.32 -19.10
CA VAL A 386 -1.40 -20.76 -18.91
C VAL A 386 -1.51 -21.11 -17.42
N PHE A 387 -1.50 -22.40 -17.07
CA PHE A 387 -1.32 -22.85 -15.69
C PHE A 387 -2.36 -22.31 -14.67
N LEU A 388 -3.58 -22.04 -15.13
CA LEU A 388 -4.74 -21.71 -14.29
C LEU A 388 -5.85 -22.73 -14.49
N SER A 389 -6.60 -23.04 -13.42
CA SER A 389 -7.84 -23.81 -13.49
C SER A 389 -8.85 -23.10 -14.39
N LYS A 390 -9.85 -23.82 -14.89
CA LYS A 390 -10.87 -23.24 -15.78
C LYS A 390 -11.63 -22.11 -15.08
N GLU A 391 -11.99 -22.32 -13.82
CA GLU A 391 -12.71 -21.36 -12.98
C GLU A 391 -11.88 -20.08 -12.76
N LEU A 392 -10.59 -20.25 -12.41
CA LEU A 392 -9.67 -19.12 -12.24
C LEU A 392 -9.44 -18.38 -13.55
N ARG A 393 -9.30 -19.10 -14.68
CA ARG A 393 -9.09 -18.53 -16.00
C ARG A 393 -10.29 -17.69 -16.46
N ASP A 394 -11.50 -18.21 -16.26
CA ASP A 394 -12.75 -17.53 -16.62
C ASP A 394 -12.99 -16.30 -15.73
N ALA A 395 -12.60 -16.37 -14.45
CA ALA A 395 -12.72 -15.26 -13.50
C ALA A 395 -11.56 -14.25 -13.60
N GLN A 396 -10.42 -14.61 -14.20
CA GLN A 396 -9.19 -13.78 -14.24
C GLN A 396 -9.41 -12.36 -14.77
N PRO A 397 -10.19 -12.11 -15.84
CA PRO A 397 -10.42 -10.75 -16.34
C PRO A 397 -11.13 -9.85 -15.31
N ILE A 398 -12.02 -10.40 -14.50
CA ILE A 398 -12.78 -9.67 -13.48
C ILE A 398 -11.94 -9.54 -12.21
N LEU A 399 -11.39 -10.66 -11.75
CA LEU A 399 -10.56 -10.70 -10.55
C LEU A 399 -9.35 -9.80 -10.69
N SER A 400 -8.67 -9.79 -11.83
CA SER A 400 -7.53 -8.90 -12.07
C SER A 400 -7.90 -7.41 -12.14
N VAL A 401 -9.17 -7.03 -12.17
CA VAL A 401 -9.63 -5.63 -12.04
C VAL A 401 -9.89 -5.29 -10.58
N VAL A 402 -10.68 -6.12 -9.88
CA VAL A 402 -11.18 -5.86 -8.53
C VAL A 402 -10.20 -6.28 -7.42
N ALA A 403 -9.36 -7.28 -7.69
CA ALA A 403 -8.40 -7.88 -6.76
C ALA A 403 -7.13 -8.38 -7.48
N ALA A 404 -6.27 -9.13 -6.78
CA ALA A 404 -5.22 -9.95 -7.40
C ALA A 404 -5.61 -11.43 -7.23
N LEU A 405 -5.11 -12.31 -8.10
CA LEU A 405 -5.28 -13.74 -7.87
C LEU A 405 -4.54 -14.14 -6.58
N PRO A 406 -5.02 -15.16 -5.84
CA PRO A 406 -4.30 -15.71 -4.70
C PRO A 406 -2.84 -16.00 -5.07
N PRO A 407 -1.88 -15.73 -4.17
CA PRO A 407 -0.48 -15.91 -4.47
C PRO A 407 -0.20 -17.37 -4.81
N ILE A 408 0.56 -17.56 -5.89
CA ILE A 408 1.04 -18.87 -6.31
C ILE A 408 2.40 -19.09 -5.65
N GLN A 409 2.49 -20.11 -4.79
CA GLN A 409 3.78 -20.54 -4.24
C GLN A 409 4.46 -21.43 -5.28
N GLY A 410 5.61 -20.99 -5.81
CA GLY A 410 6.14 -21.50 -7.08
C GLY A 410 5.78 -20.55 -8.23
N PRO A 411 5.50 -21.05 -9.46
CA PRO A 411 5.82 -22.37 -9.95
C PRO A 411 7.33 -22.57 -10.08
N VAL A 412 7.72 -23.83 -10.07
CA VAL A 412 9.07 -24.33 -10.32
C VAL A 412 8.99 -25.33 -11.47
N TYR A 413 9.99 -25.35 -12.34
CA TYR A 413 10.07 -26.29 -13.46
C TYR A 413 10.91 -27.51 -13.07
N ASP A 414 10.33 -28.70 -13.15
CA ASP A 414 10.98 -29.98 -12.93
C ASP A 414 11.49 -30.52 -14.29
N PRO A 415 12.80 -30.41 -14.58
CA PRO A 415 13.35 -30.82 -15.87
C PRO A 415 13.39 -32.35 -16.04
N LYS A 416 13.30 -33.13 -14.96
CA LYS A 416 13.36 -34.59 -15.04
C LYS A 416 12.03 -35.17 -15.56
N GLU A 417 10.92 -34.57 -15.15
CA GLU A 417 9.55 -34.99 -15.53
C GLU A 417 8.91 -34.07 -16.58
N ASP A 418 9.63 -33.02 -17.03
CA ASP A 418 9.16 -32.03 -18.00
C ASP A 418 7.79 -31.41 -17.64
N ARG A 419 7.74 -30.87 -16.41
CA ARG A 419 6.50 -30.34 -15.80
C ARG A 419 6.76 -29.12 -14.92
N LEU A 420 5.74 -28.28 -14.80
CA LEU A 420 5.64 -27.25 -13.76
C LEU A 420 4.95 -27.82 -12.53
N VAL A 421 5.39 -27.38 -11.37
CA VAL A 421 4.75 -27.67 -10.09
C VAL A 421 4.60 -26.37 -9.30
N ALA A 422 3.45 -26.18 -8.68
CA ALA A 422 3.19 -25.05 -7.79
C ALA A 422 2.26 -25.45 -6.65
N VAL A 423 2.08 -24.56 -5.69
CA VAL A 423 1.01 -24.64 -4.70
C VAL A 423 0.08 -23.44 -4.90
N MET A 424 -1.21 -23.73 -5.07
CA MET A 424 -2.26 -22.73 -5.30
C MET A 424 -3.40 -22.94 -4.32
N MET A 425 -4.11 -21.87 -3.99
CA MET A 425 -5.35 -21.98 -3.22
C MET A 425 -6.48 -22.40 -4.15
N SER A 426 -7.13 -23.53 -3.84
CA SER A 426 -8.34 -23.95 -4.51
C SER A 426 -9.49 -23.01 -4.14
N ILE A 427 -10.17 -22.44 -5.14
CA ILE A 427 -11.35 -21.59 -4.89
C ILE A 427 -12.49 -22.39 -4.26
N ASN A 428 -12.62 -23.67 -4.60
CA ASN A 428 -13.78 -24.49 -4.24
C ASN A 428 -13.84 -24.82 -2.74
N ASN A 429 -12.68 -24.99 -2.09
CA ASN A 429 -12.60 -25.41 -0.69
C ASN A 429 -11.61 -24.59 0.16
N GLY A 430 -10.98 -23.57 -0.41
CA GLY A 430 -9.99 -22.73 0.27
C GLY A 430 -8.70 -23.43 0.66
N GLN A 431 -8.51 -24.71 0.30
CA GLN A 431 -7.31 -25.47 0.66
C GLN A 431 -6.19 -25.20 -0.35
N GLN A 432 -4.97 -25.07 0.16
CA GLN A 432 -3.76 -25.13 -0.67
C GLN A 432 -3.61 -26.51 -1.29
N THR A 433 -3.52 -26.59 -2.61
CA THR A 433 -3.28 -27.81 -3.37
C THR A 433 -1.98 -27.69 -4.15
N VAL A 434 -1.25 -28.80 -4.24
CA VAL A 434 -0.13 -28.92 -5.17
C VAL A 434 -0.73 -29.14 -6.54
N VAL A 435 -0.36 -28.29 -7.50
CA VAL A 435 -0.86 -28.33 -8.88
C VAL A 435 0.30 -28.57 -9.83
N THR A 436 0.01 -29.19 -10.97
CA THR A 436 1.02 -29.51 -11.98
C THR A 436 0.52 -29.25 -13.40
N ALA A 437 1.46 -29.07 -14.33
CA ALA A 437 1.19 -28.98 -15.76
C ALA A 437 2.41 -29.41 -16.56
N SER A 438 2.24 -29.96 -17.76
CA SER A 438 3.36 -30.43 -18.57
C SER A 438 3.69 -29.44 -19.69
N ALA A 439 4.95 -29.35 -20.10
CA ALA A 439 5.28 -28.59 -21.31
C ALA A 439 4.62 -29.23 -22.55
N LYS A 440 4.49 -30.56 -22.57
CA LYS A 440 3.91 -31.35 -23.68
C LYS A 440 2.44 -31.00 -24.00
N ASP A 441 1.70 -30.48 -23.03
CA ASP A 441 0.29 -30.11 -23.18
C ASP A 441 0.07 -28.60 -23.06
N ASN A 442 1.06 -27.79 -23.44
CA ASN A 442 1.05 -26.32 -23.36
C ASN A 442 0.72 -25.81 -21.95
N PHE A 443 1.27 -26.48 -20.93
CA PHE A 443 1.10 -26.16 -19.52
C PHE A 443 -0.38 -26.13 -19.09
N THR A 444 -1.12 -27.18 -19.47
CA THR A 444 -2.51 -27.34 -19.05
C THR A 444 -2.58 -27.68 -17.56
N PHE A 445 -3.40 -26.94 -16.83
CA PHE A 445 -3.56 -27.08 -15.38
C PHE A 445 -4.13 -28.45 -15.00
N ARG A 446 -3.53 -29.10 -14.01
CA ARG A 446 -4.02 -30.33 -13.39
C ARG A 446 -3.94 -30.21 -11.86
N ASP A 447 -5.04 -30.57 -11.21
CA ASP A 447 -5.10 -30.67 -9.75
C ASP A 447 -4.21 -31.80 -9.24
N GLY A 448 -3.67 -31.62 -8.05
CA GLY A 448 -2.95 -32.64 -7.32
C GLY A 448 -3.36 -32.70 -5.83
N PRO A 449 -2.52 -33.29 -4.97
CA PRO A 449 -2.87 -33.50 -3.56
C PRO A 449 -2.95 -32.17 -2.80
N ALA A 450 -3.60 -32.21 -1.63
CA ALA A 450 -3.51 -31.12 -0.66
C ALA A 450 -2.05 -30.85 -0.27
N ALA A 451 -1.66 -29.58 -0.30
CA ALA A 451 -0.35 -29.13 0.17
C ALA A 451 -0.36 -29.05 1.72
N PRO A 452 0.73 -29.40 2.41
CA PRO A 452 0.82 -29.20 3.85
C PRO A 452 0.82 -27.69 4.18
N GLN A 453 0.02 -27.28 5.16
CA GLN A 453 -0.09 -25.87 5.57
C GLN A 453 0.66 -25.60 6.89
N PRO A 454 1.31 -24.44 7.04
CA PRO A 454 1.45 -23.37 6.05
C PRO A 454 2.61 -23.63 5.05
N THR A 455 2.36 -23.45 3.75
CA THR A 455 3.42 -23.43 2.71
C THR A 455 4.16 -22.09 2.74
N LEU A 456 5.50 -22.12 2.85
CA LEU A 456 6.34 -20.92 3.01
C LEU A 456 7.11 -20.54 1.73
N ALA A 457 7.59 -21.52 0.97
CA ALA A 457 8.34 -21.29 -0.26
C ALA A 457 8.36 -22.55 -1.15
N PHE A 458 8.69 -22.36 -2.42
CA PHE A 458 8.87 -23.47 -3.37
C PHE A 458 10.04 -23.16 -4.31
N LEU A 459 11.11 -23.97 -4.24
CA LEU A 459 12.36 -23.76 -4.97
C LEU A 459 12.82 -25.07 -5.62
N ASN A 460 13.69 -24.99 -6.63
CA ASN A 460 14.40 -26.15 -7.17
C ASN A 460 15.70 -26.40 -6.38
N GLU A 461 15.98 -27.67 -6.10
CA GLU A 461 17.33 -28.13 -5.76
C GLU A 461 18.27 -27.89 -6.97
N PRO A 462 19.60 -27.80 -6.78
CA PRO A 462 20.53 -27.55 -7.90
C PRO A 462 20.50 -28.60 -9.02
N ASP A 463 20.02 -29.82 -8.74
CA ASP A 463 19.81 -30.87 -9.74
C ASP A 463 18.46 -30.75 -10.49
N GLY A 464 17.73 -29.66 -10.24
CA GLY A 464 16.45 -29.34 -10.85
C GLY A 464 15.23 -29.91 -10.12
N GLN A 465 15.38 -30.76 -9.10
CA GLN A 465 14.21 -31.34 -8.42
C GLN A 465 13.43 -30.29 -7.60
N PRO A 466 12.10 -30.27 -7.68
CA PRO A 466 11.28 -29.34 -6.90
C PRO A 466 11.29 -29.70 -5.40
N LEU A 467 11.42 -28.69 -4.54
CA LEU A 467 11.40 -28.81 -3.08
C LEU A 467 10.44 -27.79 -2.45
N LEU A 468 9.41 -28.30 -1.79
CA LEU A 468 8.39 -27.53 -1.08
C LEU A 468 8.82 -27.28 0.37
N PHE A 469 8.75 -26.02 0.81
CA PHE A 469 9.03 -25.59 2.17
C PHE A 469 7.72 -25.29 2.89
N THR A 470 7.55 -25.88 4.07
CA THR A 470 6.37 -25.66 4.92
C THR A 470 6.81 -25.33 6.33
N GLY A 471 5.90 -24.81 7.17
CA GLY A 471 6.20 -24.53 8.57
C GLY A 471 6.54 -25.76 9.41
N GLN A 472 6.39 -26.97 8.85
CA GLN A 472 6.62 -28.25 9.54
C GLN A 472 7.73 -29.10 8.88
N GLY A 473 8.24 -28.72 7.71
CA GLY A 473 9.31 -29.46 7.04
C GLY A 473 9.44 -29.20 5.54
N LEU A 474 10.18 -30.08 4.88
CA LEU A 474 10.51 -30.06 3.46
C LEU A 474 9.90 -31.27 2.78
N PHE A 475 9.29 -31.07 1.61
CA PHE A 475 8.63 -32.13 0.87
C PHE A 475 9.03 -32.10 -0.61
N ARG A 476 9.35 -33.25 -1.19
CA ARG A 476 9.62 -33.43 -2.62
C ARG A 476 8.38 -33.98 -3.32
N PRO A 477 7.82 -33.26 -4.32
CA PRO A 477 6.86 -33.82 -5.24
C PRO A 477 7.51 -34.88 -6.13
N GLN A 478 7.05 -36.13 -6.07
CA GLN A 478 7.57 -37.26 -6.85
C GLN A 478 6.43 -38.16 -7.35
N GLY A 479 6.63 -38.79 -8.51
CA GLY A 479 5.61 -39.62 -9.15
C GLY A 479 4.52 -38.79 -9.83
N ASP A 480 3.38 -39.43 -10.15
CA ASP A 480 2.24 -38.75 -10.75
C ASP A 480 1.52 -37.87 -9.71
N LEU A 481 1.56 -36.55 -9.94
CA LEU A 481 0.90 -35.56 -9.10
C LEU A 481 -0.56 -35.35 -9.49
N SER A 482 -1.00 -35.89 -10.63
CA SER A 482 -2.35 -35.68 -11.19
C SER A 482 -3.37 -36.76 -10.81
N THR A 483 -2.93 -37.83 -10.15
CA THR A 483 -3.82 -38.91 -9.72
C THR A 483 -4.67 -38.42 -8.54
N LYS A 484 -5.96 -38.16 -8.78
CA LYS A 484 -6.95 -37.97 -7.70
C LYS A 484 -7.01 -39.26 -6.89
N LYS A 485 -6.85 -39.14 -5.56
CA LYS A 485 -6.86 -40.28 -4.63
C LYS A 485 -8.04 -41.23 -4.92
N ASP A 486 -7.77 -42.52 -4.80
CA ASP A 486 -8.80 -43.55 -4.74
C ASP A 486 -9.78 -43.22 -3.61
N GLU A 487 -11.02 -42.90 -3.98
CA GLU A 487 -12.13 -42.71 -3.05
C GLU A 487 -12.59 -44.10 -2.59
N LEU A 488 -12.35 -44.45 -1.31
CA LEU A 488 -12.92 -45.67 -0.76
C LEU A 488 -14.40 -45.40 -0.44
N THR A 489 -15.30 -46.00 -1.20
CA THR A 489 -16.74 -45.92 -0.91
C THR A 489 -17.09 -47.01 0.09
N VAL A 490 -17.40 -46.62 1.33
CA VAL A 490 -17.86 -47.54 2.38
C VAL A 490 -19.28 -47.15 2.75
N LEU A 491 -20.25 -48.07 2.54
CA LEU A 491 -21.67 -47.86 2.86
C LEU A 491 -22.26 -46.56 2.27
N GLY A 492 -21.85 -46.18 1.05
CA GLY A 492 -22.31 -44.95 0.38
C GLY A 492 -21.60 -43.67 0.83
N TYR A 493 -20.71 -43.73 1.83
CA TYR A 493 -19.87 -42.62 2.26
C TYR A 493 -18.50 -42.70 1.61
N LYS A 494 -18.09 -41.59 0.98
CA LYS A 494 -16.76 -41.44 0.37
C LYS A 494 -15.76 -41.08 1.48
N ILE A 495 -14.90 -42.03 1.85
CA ILE A 495 -13.87 -41.82 2.87
C ILE A 495 -12.54 -41.55 2.15
N PRO A 496 -11.95 -40.35 2.29
CA PRO A 496 -10.66 -40.06 1.68
C PRO A 496 -9.55 -40.80 2.44
N PHE A 497 -8.94 -41.80 1.81
CA PHE A 497 -7.77 -42.50 2.39
C PHE A 497 -6.48 -41.70 2.16
N THR A 498 -5.57 -41.72 3.13
CA THR A 498 -4.22 -41.10 3.05
C THR A 498 -3.16 -42.18 2.87
N THR A 499 -3.12 -42.82 1.70
CA THR A 499 -1.87 -43.45 1.26
C THR A 499 -0.78 -42.36 1.20
N ARG A 500 0.47 -42.69 1.55
CA ARG A 500 1.64 -41.78 1.47
C ARG A 500 1.58 -41.06 0.12
N GLY A 501 1.15 -39.80 0.12
CA GLY A 501 0.89 -39.04 -1.09
C GLY A 501 2.16 -38.86 -1.92
N PRO A 502 2.06 -38.23 -3.10
CA PRO A 502 3.22 -38.00 -3.97
C PRO A 502 4.23 -36.99 -3.38
N LEU A 503 3.99 -36.50 -2.16
CA LEU A 503 4.92 -35.67 -1.40
C LEU A 503 5.78 -36.54 -0.47
N ARG A 504 7.08 -36.63 -0.77
CA ARG A 504 8.06 -37.37 0.03
C ARG A 504 8.77 -36.43 0.99
N ASP A 505 8.85 -36.81 2.26
CA ASP A 505 9.58 -36.06 3.28
C ASP A 505 11.08 -35.94 2.93
N ALA A 506 11.60 -34.71 2.96
CA ALA A 506 12.97 -34.33 2.68
C ALA A 506 13.71 -33.75 3.91
N GLY A 507 13.10 -33.83 5.10
CA GLY A 507 13.65 -33.28 6.33
C GLY A 507 13.16 -31.85 6.62
N PRO A 508 13.88 -31.02 7.38
CA PRO A 508 15.15 -31.35 8.00
C PRO A 508 15.01 -32.44 9.09
N SER A 509 16.09 -33.18 9.34
CA SER A 509 16.19 -34.15 10.45
C SER A 509 17.29 -33.70 11.42
N PRO A 510 16.99 -33.36 12.68
CA PRO A 510 15.67 -33.35 13.31
C PRO A 510 14.73 -32.28 12.72
N ALA A 511 13.41 -32.51 12.86
CA ALA A 511 12.38 -31.62 12.36
C ALA A 511 12.54 -30.20 12.93
N GLN A 512 12.41 -29.20 12.06
CA GLN A 512 12.41 -27.79 12.45
C GLN A 512 11.11 -27.13 12.03
N SER A 513 10.68 -26.15 12.84
CA SER A 513 9.57 -25.29 12.49
C SER A 513 10.08 -23.95 11.99
N TRP A 514 9.51 -23.50 10.88
CA TRP A 514 9.73 -22.18 10.31
C TRP A 514 8.42 -21.40 10.33
N ASP A 515 8.55 -20.10 10.47
CA ASP A 515 7.43 -19.18 10.39
C ASP A 515 7.84 -17.94 9.59
N GLU A 516 6.85 -17.17 9.17
CA GLU A 516 7.10 -15.91 8.47
C GLU A 516 7.67 -14.85 9.42
N PRO A 517 8.54 -13.94 8.94
CA PRO A 517 9.11 -13.89 7.58
C PRO A 517 10.13 -15.01 7.33
N PHE A 518 10.02 -15.67 6.16
CA PHE A 518 10.86 -16.80 5.74
C PHE A 518 11.55 -16.51 4.39
N SER A 519 12.81 -16.92 4.26
CA SER A 519 13.54 -16.94 2.99
C SER A 519 14.46 -18.16 2.92
N ALA A 520 14.64 -18.72 1.73
CA ALA A 520 15.53 -19.84 1.48
C ALA A 520 16.26 -19.67 0.15
N THR A 521 17.48 -20.20 0.07
CA THR A 521 18.26 -20.29 -1.18
C THR A 521 19.18 -21.51 -1.13
N PHE A 522 19.56 -22.02 -2.30
CA PHE A 522 20.61 -23.02 -2.43
C PHE A 522 21.95 -22.35 -2.75
N GLY A 523 23.03 -22.90 -2.20
CA GLY A 523 24.38 -22.73 -2.70
C GLY A 523 24.62 -23.61 -3.94
N PRO A 524 25.63 -23.28 -4.75
CA PRO A 524 26.00 -24.06 -5.94
C PRO A 524 26.47 -25.49 -5.60
N ASP A 525 26.86 -25.74 -4.36
CA ASP A 525 27.28 -27.03 -3.81
C ASP A 525 26.09 -27.90 -3.32
N GLY A 526 24.86 -27.40 -3.36
CA GLY A 526 23.69 -28.09 -2.80
C GLY A 526 23.43 -27.85 -1.33
N THR A 527 24.21 -26.97 -0.68
CA THR A 527 23.91 -26.54 0.70
C THR A 527 22.66 -25.65 0.69
N LEU A 528 21.69 -25.97 1.55
CA LEU A 528 20.47 -25.18 1.72
C LEU A 528 20.67 -24.15 2.83
N TYR A 529 20.34 -22.89 2.55
CA TYR A 529 20.33 -21.82 3.54
C TYR A 529 18.91 -21.34 3.79
N THR A 530 18.53 -21.18 5.06
CA THR A 530 17.24 -20.59 5.44
C THR A 530 17.42 -19.44 6.42
N PHE A 531 16.51 -18.48 6.34
CA PHE A 531 16.41 -17.36 7.25
C PHE A 531 14.97 -17.23 7.74
N SER A 532 14.77 -17.40 9.05
CA SER A 532 13.45 -17.31 9.69
C SER A 532 13.60 -16.71 11.07
N ARG A 533 12.75 -15.73 11.42
CA ARG A 533 12.74 -15.03 12.73
C ARG A 533 14.15 -14.65 13.21
N GLY A 534 14.95 -14.06 12.33
CA GLY A 534 16.31 -13.61 12.66
C GLY A 534 17.31 -14.71 12.96
N LYS A 535 17.03 -15.96 12.55
CA LYS A 535 17.97 -17.07 12.60
C LYS A 535 18.35 -17.47 11.17
N LEU A 536 19.65 -17.42 10.88
CA LEU A 536 20.25 -17.95 9.67
C LEU A 536 20.74 -19.38 9.95
N GLN A 537 20.40 -20.34 9.10
CA GLN A 537 20.79 -21.73 9.27
C GLN A 537 21.19 -22.36 7.93
N SER A 538 22.26 -23.16 7.94
CA SER A 538 22.64 -24.02 6.82
C SER A 538 22.23 -25.48 7.04
N TYR A 539 21.91 -26.18 5.97
CA TYR A 539 21.60 -27.60 5.95
C TYR A 539 22.36 -28.30 4.83
N ALA A 540 22.88 -29.50 5.12
CA ALA A 540 23.47 -30.36 4.11
C ALA A 540 22.56 -31.55 3.82
N LYS A 541 22.58 -32.02 2.58
CA LYS A 541 21.90 -33.23 2.17
C LYS A 541 22.68 -34.45 2.70
N GLY A 542 22.08 -35.23 3.59
CA GLY A 542 22.66 -36.47 4.10
C GLY A 542 22.45 -37.66 3.15
N ASP A 543 23.04 -38.81 3.48
CA ASP A 543 23.01 -40.03 2.64
C ASP A 543 21.59 -40.56 2.39
N SER A 544 20.66 -40.30 3.32
CA SER A 544 19.24 -40.64 3.17
C SER A 544 18.48 -39.71 2.21
N GLY A 545 19.14 -38.70 1.64
CA GLY A 545 18.54 -37.65 0.82
C GLY A 545 17.80 -36.59 1.64
N LYS A 546 17.73 -36.69 2.97
CA LYS A 546 17.13 -35.68 3.84
C LYS A 546 18.14 -34.58 4.20
N TYR A 547 17.66 -33.36 4.38
CA TYR A 547 18.48 -32.25 4.85
C TYR A 547 18.74 -32.36 6.36
N VAL A 548 19.97 -32.11 6.78
CA VAL A 548 20.40 -32.14 8.18
C VAL A 548 21.01 -30.79 8.51
N PRO A 549 20.61 -30.13 9.63
CA PRO A 549 21.15 -28.84 10.01
C PRO A 549 22.65 -28.95 10.31
N LYS A 550 23.42 -27.95 9.88
CA LYS A 550 24.87 -27.84 10.15
C LYS A 550 25.16 -26.66 11.07
N GLU A 551 25.23 -25.46 10.49
CA GLU A 551 25.59 -24.24 11.22
C GLU A 551 24.36 -23.36 11.45
N SER A 552 24.41 -22.54 12.50
CA SER A 552 23.37 -21.52 12.74
C SER A 552 23.94 -20.27 13.37
N GLU A 553 23.42 -19.12 12.96
CA GLU A 553 23.68 -17.83 13.57
C GLU A 553 22.38 -17.13 13.92
N LYS A 554 22.30 -16.59 15.13
CA LYS A 554 21.16 -15.80 15.61
C LYS A 554 21.53 -14.32 15.61
N PHE A 555 20.64 -13.49 15.12
CA PHE A 555 20.80 -12.04 15.12
C PHE A 555 20.30 -11.45 16.45
N GLU A 556 20.98 -10.42 16.97
CA GLU A 556 20.70 -9.83 18.30
C GLU A 556 19.30 -9.19 18.43
N LYS A 557 18.63 -8.88 17.31
CA LYS A 557 17.22 -8.41 17.25
C LYS A 557 16.38 -9.29 16.31
N PRO A 558 16.05 -10.52 16.72
CA PRO A 558 15.57 -11.55 15.80
C PRO A 558 14.10 -11.41 15.38
N GLY A 559 13.26 -10.79 16.21
CA GLY A 559 11.80 -10.89 16.10
C GLY A 559 11.11 -10.15 14.94
N GLN A 560 11.81 -9.28 14.17
CA GLN A 560 11.14 -8.37 13.22
C GLN A 560 11.94 -8.10 11.93
N ARG A 561 13.07 -8.79 11.70
CA ARG A 561 13.88 -8.58 10.50
C ARG A 561 13.50 -9.60 9.42
N ARG A 562 12.97 -9.14 8.29
CA ARG A 562 12.90 -9.91 7.04
C ARG A 562 14.25 -9.82 6.33
N GLY A 563 14.83 -10.96 5.99
CA GLY A 563 16.08 -11.05 5.23
C GLY A 563 15.88 -11.91 3.99
N TRP A 564 16.36 -11.44 2.84
CA TRP A 564 16.40 -12.23 1.60
C TRP A 564 17.77 -12.86 1.43
N LEU A 565 17.81 -14.10 0.92
CA LEU A 565 19.03 -14.85 0.74
C LEU A 565 19.39 -15.04 -0.74
N ALA A 566 20.68 -15.00 -1.04
CA ALA A 566 21.27 -15.48 -2.28
C ALA A 566 22.67 -16.05 -1.98
N ALA A 567 23.12 -17.06 -2.72
CA ALA A 567 24.36 -17.76 -2.42
C ALA A 567 25.19 -18.04 -3.68
N SER A 568 26.50 -17.88 -3.53
CA SER A 568 27.53 -18.16 -4.53
C SER A 568 28.55 -19.13 -3.92
N LYS A 569 29.65 -19.42 -4.62
CA LYS A 569 30.64 -20.39 -4.11
C LYS A 569 31.28 -19.95 -2.81
N ASN A 570 31.73 -18.69 -2.74
CA ASN A 570 32.45 -18.18 -1.59
C ASN A 570 31.65 -17.16 -0.79
N THR A 571 30.47 -16.73 -1.25
CA THR A 571 29.70 -15.68 -0.57
C THR A 571 28.23 -16.04 -0.40
N LEU A 572 27.74 -15.97 0.84
CA LEU A 572 26.32 -15.96 1.19
C LEU A 572 25.88 -14.51 1.41
N LEU A 573 24.93 -14.04 0.59
CA LEU A 573 24.34 -12.72 0.70
C LEU A 573 23.07 -12.77 1.55
N VAL A 574 23.03 -11.96 2.59
CA VAL A 574 21.82 -11.66 3.37
C VAL A 574 21.45 -10.20 3.17
N ALA A 575 20.34 -9.95 2.49
CA ALA A 575 19.87 -8.61 2.17
C ALA A 575 18.72 -8.21 3.11
N PHE A 576 18.79 -7.02 3.70
CA PHE A 576 17.77 -6.51 4.61
C PHE A 576 17.00 -5.33 4.01
N ARG A 577 15.78 -5.10 4.50
CA ARG A 577 14.90 -3.99 4.05
C ARG A 577 15.52 -2.60 4.26
N ASP A 578 16.42 -2.46 5.24
CA ASP A 578 17.12 -1.20 5.52
C ASP A 578 18.16 -0.82 4.45
N GLY A 579 18.40 -1.69 3.46
CA GLY A 579 19.39 -1.49 2.41
C GLY A 579 20.75 -2.14 2.72
N SER A 580 20.93 -2.70 3.92
CA SER A 580 22.17 -3.40 4.26
C SER A 580 22.26 -4.75 3.55
N LEU A 581 23.36 -4.95 2.82
CA LEU A 581 23.72 -6.23 2.20
C LEU A 581 24.89 -6.82 2.97
N GLN A 582 24.65 -7.91 3.69
CA GLN A 582 25.69 -8.60 4.43
C GLN A 582 26.28 -9.72 3.58
N LEU A 583 27.58 -9.61 3.27
CA LEU A 583 28.36 -10.67 2.65
C LEU A 583 28.94 -11.55 3.75
N ARG A 584 28.58 -12.82 3.72
CA ARG A 584 28.90 -13.80 4.76
C ARG A 584 29.64 -14.98 4.19
N ASP A 585 30.43 -15.62 5.03
CA ASP A 585 31.06 -16.88 4.70
C ASP A 585 30.00 -18.01 4.64
N PRO A 586 29.86 -18.74 3.52
CA PRO A 586 28.82 -19.74 3.36
C PRO A 586 29.01 -20.99 4.24
N GLN A 587 30.24 -21.25 4.73
CA GLN A 587 30.52 -22.40 5.58
C GLN A 587 30.29 -22.06 7.05
N THR A 588 30.83 -20.93 7.52
CA THR A 588 30.79 -20.54 8.93
C THR A 588 29.62 -19.61 9.28
N LEU A 589 28.89 -19.13 8.27
CA LEU A 589 27.82 -18.11 8.35
C LEU A 589 28.27 -16.73 8.85
N LYS A 590 29.53 -16.57 9.27
CA LYS A 590 30.04 -15.32 9.86
C LYS A 590 30.06 -14.18 8.85
N LEU A 591 29.77 -12.98 9.37
CA LEU A 591 29.88 -11.73 8.63
C LEU A 591 31.31 -11.48 8.16
N ARG A 592 31.50 -11.31 6.85
CA ARG A 592 32.76 -10.83 6.28
C ARG A 592 32.75 -9.32 6.16
N THR A 593 31.72 -8.78 5.50
CA THR A 593 31.54 -7.33 5.32
C THR A 593 30.08 -6.97 5.12
N THR A 594 29.75 -5.70 5.33
CA THR A 594 28.45 -5.13 4.99
C THR A 594 28.65 -4.07 3.93
N VAL A 595 27.88 -4.19 2.85
CA VAL A 595 27.99 -3.34 1.66
C VAL A 595 26.65 -2.72 1.32
N THR A 596 26.70 -1.59 0.63
CA THR A 596 25.51 -0.93 0.06
C THR A 596 25.82 -0.65 -1.41
N PRO A 597 25.02 -1.18 -2.37
CA PRO A 597 25.35 -1.10 -3.80
C PRO A 597 25.30 0.35 -4.30
N ALA A 598 24.44 1.18 -3.70
CA ALA A 598 24.45 2.62 -3.83
C ALA A 598 23.76 3.28 -2.62
N LYS A 599 23.99 4.58 -2.45
CA LYS A 599 23.35 5.37 -1.38
C LYS A 599 21.82 5.32 -1.52
N ASP A 600 21.15 5.10 -0.38
CA ASP A 600 19.69 5.06 -0.25
C ASP A 600 18.98 3.98 -1.10
N GLU A 601 19.69 2.92 -1.49
CA GLU A 601 19.10 1.80 -2.22
C GLU A 601 18.76 0.60 -1.34
N ARG A 602 17.54 0.10 -1.52
CA ARG A 602 17.01 -1.07 -0.81
C ARG A 602 16.87 -2.26 -1.76
N PRO A 603 17.21 -3.48 -1.33
CA PRO A 603 17.05 -4.68 -2.14
C PRO A 603 15.56 -5.00 -2.33
N ARG A 604 15.20 -5.42 -3.55
CA ARG A 604 13.85 -5.84 -3.92
C ARG A 604 13.79 -7.30 -4.34
N ALA A 605 14.78 -7.74 -5.12
CA ALA A 605 14.89 -9.12 -5.56
C ALA A 605 16.36 -9.52 -5.61
N LEU A 606 16.63 -10.78 -5.31
CA LEU A 606 17.95 -11.38 -5.40
C LEU A 606 17.91 -12.54 -6.38
N ALA A 607 19.02 -12.78 -7.07
CA ALA A 607 19.22 -14.00 -7.83
C ALA A 607 20.65 -14.50 -7.71
N SER A 608 20.79 -15.82 -7.72
CA SER A 608 22.08 -16.51 -7.65
C SER A 608 22.34 -17.21 -8.98
N SER A 609 23.56 -17.12 -9.52
CA SER A 609 23.92 -17.89 -10.70
C SER A 609 24.18 -19.35 -10.32
N PRO A 610 23.68 -20.35 -11.09
CA PRO A 610 23.88 -21.77 -10.77
C PRO A 610 25.35 -22.21 -10.76
N ASP A 611 26.22 -21.54 -11.52
CA ASP A 611 27.67 -21.78 -11.53
C ASP A 611 28.40 -21.18 -10.32
N GLY A 612 27.66 -20.44 -9.47
CA GLY A 612 28.13 -19.82 -8.24
C GLY A 612 29.13 -18.69 -8.43
N LYS A 613 29.21 -18.10 -9.63
CA LYS A 613 30.14 -17.00 -9.94
C LYS A 613 29.54 -15.61 -9.77
N TRP A 614 28.21 -15.48 -9.77
CA TRP A 614 27.52 -14.20 -9.78
C TRP A 614 26.35 -14.17 -8.81
N LEU A 615 26.21 -13.05 -8.12
CA LEU A 615 25.02 -12.66 -7.38
C LEU A 615 24.42 -11.42 -8.03
N ALA A 616 23.09 -11.33 -8.06
CA ALA A 616 22.37 -10.18 -8.60
C ALA A 616 21.43 -9.60 -7.56
N VAL A 617 21.35 -8.26 -7.53
CA VAL A 617 20.43 -7.50 -6.68
C VAL A 617 19.69 -6.51 -7.55
N VAL A 618 18.36 -6.64 -7.60
CA VAL A 618 17.48 -5.58 -8.11
C VAL A 618 17.11 -4.69 -6.95
N ALA A 619 17.45 -3.41 -7.03
CA ALA A 619 17.10 -2.43 -6.01
C ALA A 619 15.66 -1.90 -6.22
N GLU A 620 15.09 -1.24 -5.20
CA GLU A 620 13.81 -0.51 -5.30
C GLU A 620 13.83 0.58 -6.39
N SER A 621 15.01 1.15 -6.67
CA SER A 621 15.25 2.07 -7.78
C SER A 621 15.11 1.42 -9.16
N ARG A 622 14.88 0.09 -9.22
CA ARG A 622 14.82 -0.73 -10.42
C ARG A 622 16.12 -0.74 -11.22
N ARG A 623 17.23 -0.51 -10.52
CA ARG A 623 18.58 -0.75 -11.03
C ARG A 623 19.02 -2.14 -10.66
N LEU A 624 19.75 -2.78 -11.57
CA LEU A 624 20.31 -4.11 -11.39
C LEU A 624 21.79 -4.00 -11.10
N PHE A 625 22.21 -4.55 -9.97
CA PHE A 625 23.60 -4.68 -9.55
C PHE A 625 24.00 -6.13 -9.57
N VAL A 626 25.25 -6.38 -9.93
CA VAL A 626 25.86 -7.71 -9.96
C VAL A 626 27.14 -7.71 -9.14
N LEU A 627 27.38 -8.82 -8.44
CA LEU A 627 28.59 -9.07 -7.68
C LEU A 627 29.24 -10.34 -8.22
N GLU A 628 30.51 -10.24 -8.57
CA GLU A 628 31.32 -11.41 -8.89
C GLU A 628 31.77 -12.09 -7.60
N ASP A 629 31.69 -13.42 -7.55
CA ASP A 629 32.10 -14.19 -6.39
C ASP A 629 33.55 -13.90 -6.00
N GLY A 630 33.79 -13.74 -4.70
CA GLY A 630 35.09 -13.35 -4.13
C GLY A 630 35.41 -11.85 -4.18
N LYS A 631 34.57 -11.00 -4.78
CA LYS A 631 34.63 -9.54 -4.64
C LYS A 631 33.64 -9.05 -3.59
N ASP A 632 33.89 -7.83 -3.10
CA ASP A 632 33.03 -7.15 -2.12
C ASP A 632 32.30 -5.94 -2.72
N ASP A 633 32.55 -5.57 -3.98
CA ASP A 633 31.96 -4.38 -4.61
C ASP A 633 30.91 -4.73 -5.68
N PHE A 634 29.70 -4.24 -5.49
CA PHE A 634 28.60 -4.42 -6.44
C PHE A 634 28.74 -3.47 -7.62
N GLN A 635 28.72 -4.00 -8.83
CA GLN A 635 28.77 -3.20 -10.05
C GLN A 635 27.39 -3.06 -10.67
N LEU A 636 27.10 -1.90 -11.27
CA LEU A 636 25.90 -1.72 -12.07
C LEU A 636 25.96 -2.67 -13.29
N ALA A 637 24.96 -3.52 -13.44
CA ALA A 637 24.94 -4.51 -14.52
C ALA A 637 24.88 -3.84 -15.89
N ARG A 638 25.61 -4.39 -16.86
CA ARG A 638 25.56 -3.98 -18.28
C ARG A 638 24.31 -4.55 -18.97
N ALA A 639 23.14 -4.22 -18.44
CA ALA A 639 21.84 -4.60 -18.98
C ALA A 639 21.07 -3.33 -19.42
N GLY A 640 20.28 -3.46 -20.47
CA GLY A 640 19.28 -2.46 -20.84
C GLY A 640 18.18 -2.34 -19.77
N GLY A 641 17.46 -1.21 -19.78
CA GLY A 641 16.31 -1.02 -18.90
C GLY A 641 16.65 -0.57 -17.48
N GLN A 642 17.89 -0.17 -17.18
CA GLN A 642 18.28 0.38 -15.87
C GLN A 642 17.32 1.49 -15.42
N GLY A 643 16.76 1.37 -14.21
CA GLY A 643 15.71 2.26 -13.70
C GLY A 643 14.28 1.78 -13.98
N ASP A 644 14.13 0.65 -14.68
CA ASP A 644 12.84 0.02 -14.96
C ASP A 644 12.85 -1.52 -14.88
N ILE A 645 13.93 -2.11 -14.36
CA ILE A 645 14.05 -3.56 -14.14
C ILE A 645 13.13 -4.02 -13.02
N SER A 646 12.34 -5.07 -13.26
CA SER A 646 11.39 -5.60 -12.28
C SER A 646 11.74 -6.97 -11.73
N ALA A 647 12.46 -7.78 -12.49
CA ALA A 647 12.85 -9.12 -12.10
C ALA A 647 14.17 -9.52 -12.77
N VAL A 648 14.91 -10.39 -12.11
CA VAL A 648 16.13 -11.02 -12.64
C VAL A 648 16.12 -12.49 -12.25
N GLN A 649 16.56 -13.36 -13.15
CA GLN A 649 16.72 -14.79 -12.89
C GLN A 649 17.90 -15.33 -13.68
N PHE A 650 18.79 -16.07 -13.02
CA PHE A 650 19.81 -16.84 -13.71
C PHE A 650 19.28 -18.20 -14.13
N ALA A 651 19.77 -18.71 -15.25
CA ALA A 651 19.51 -20.06 -15.73
C ALA A 651 20.80 -20.91 -15.75
N PRO A 652 20.67 -22.25 -15.71
CA PRO A 652 21.82 -23.17 -15.69
C PRO A 652 22.80 -23.02 -16.87
N GLU A 653 22.34 -22.51 -18.01
CA GLU A 653 23.11 -22.39 -19.25
C GLU A 653 24.05 -21.17 -19.31
N GLY A 654 24.42 -20.55 -18.17
CA GLY A 654 25.23 -19.33 -18.17
C GLY A 654 24.49 -18.12 -18.75
N LYS A 655 23.17 -18.07 -18.53
CA LYS A 655 22.29 -17.00 -19.02
C LYS A 655 21.66 -16.26 -17.85
N MET A 656 21.47 -14.94 -18.03
CA MET A 656 20.73 -14.08 -17.12
C MET A 656 19.53 -13.49 -17.85
N PHE A 657 18.33 -13.75 -17.33
CA PHE A 657 17.08 -13.16 -17.79
C PHE A 657 16.80 -11.90 -16.99
N VAL A 658 16.51 -10.80 -17.68
CA VAL A 658 16.17 -9.51 -17.08
C VAL A 658 14.85 -9.03 -17.64
N VAL A 659 13.97 -8.57 -16.76
CA VAL A 659 12.67 -8.02 -17.12
C VAL A 659 12.68 -6.51 -16.99
N ASP A 660 12.26 -5.80 -18.03
CA ASP A 660 12.07 -4.34 -18.04
C ASP A 660 10.78 -3.93 -18.79
N LEU A 661 10.49 -2.62 -18.86
CA LEU A 661 9.25 -2.03 -19.40
C LEU A 661 7.97 -2.42 -18.66
N VAL A 662 7.47 -3.63 -18.89
CA VAL A 662 6.31 -4.21 -18.20
C VAL A 662 6.47 -5.73 -18.26
N ASP A 663 6.75 -6.24 -19.47
CA ASP A 663 6.66 -7.65 -19.83
C ASP A 663 7.75 -8.07 -20.83
N ARG A 664 8.75 -7.20 -21.05
CA ARG A 664 9.88 -7.52 -21.93
C ARG A 664 10.92 -8.31 -21.14
N VAL A 665 11.27 -9.49 -21.63
CA VAL A 665 12.35 -10.32 -21.08
C VAL A 665 13.52 -10.30 -22.05
N THR A 666 14.68 -9.86 -21.57
CA THR A 666 15.93 -9.85 -22.34
C THR A 666 16.91 -10.83 -21.73
N VAL A 667 17.57 -11.62 -22.57
CA VAL A 667 18.54 -12.63 -22.16
C VAL A 667 19.95 -12.14 -22.44
N TYR A 668 20.80 -12.21 -21.42
CA TYR A 668 22.21 -11.86 -21.46
C TYR A 668 23.06 -13.09 -21.18
N GLU A 669 24.20 -13.19 -21.85
CA GLU A 669 25.26 -14.14 -21.51
C GLU A 669 25.99 -13.65 -20.24
N THR A 670 26.21 -14.54 -19.27
CA THR A 670 26.87 -14.18 -18.01
C THR A 670 28.36 -13.91 -18.24
N GLY A 671 28.91 -12.88 -17.60
CA GLY A 671 30.30 -12.45 -17.76
C GLY A 671 30.55 -11.50 -18.92
N THR A 672 30.09 -11.83 -20.15
CA THR A 672 30.20 -10.91 -21.31
C THR A 672 29.13 -9.83 -21.30
N TRP A 673 27.98 -10.12 -20.67
CA TRP A 673 26.78 -9.28 -20.65
C TRP A 673 26.25 -8.93 -22.03
N LYS A 674 26.56 -9.76 -23.04
CA LYS A 674 26.05 -9.57 -24.39
C LYS A 674 24.62 -10.10 -24.46
N GLN A 675 23.74 -9.31 -25.07
CA GLN A 675 22.37 -9.74 -25.33
C GLN A 675 22.34 -10.88 -26.36
N THR A 676 21.67 -11.99 -26.03
CA THR A 676 21.54 -13.18 -26.89
C THR A 676 20.13 -13.40 -27.41
N ALA A 677 19.11 -13.06 -26.62
CA ALA A 677 17.70 -13.19 -27.02
C ALA A 677 16.82 -12.10 -26.39
N ARG A 678 15.64 -11.90 -26.97
CA ARG A 678 14.65 -10.92 -26.50
C ARG A 678 13.23 -11.41 -26.77
N PHE A 679 12.43 -11.46 -25.72
CA PHE A 679 11.01 -11.80 -25.72
C PHE A 679 10.24 -10.54 -25.37
N ALA A 680 9.66 -9.89 -26.39
CA ALA A 680 9.01 -8.60 -26.22
C ALA A 680 7.72 -8.57 -27.04
N PRO A 681 6.55 -8.43 -26.40
CA PRO A 681 5.33 -8.18 -27.14
C PRO A 681 5.36 -6.81 -27.83
N PRO A 682 4.52 -6.59 -28.84
CA PRO A 682 4.35 -5.28 -29.44
C PRO A 682 3.93 -4.28 -28.37
N LEU A 683 4.49 -3.07 -28.41
CA LEU A 683 4.18 -2.03 -27.43
C LEU A 683 2.70 -1.66 -27.51
N HIS A 684 1.99 -1.75 -26.38
CA HIS A 684 0.64 -1.23 -26.27
C HIS A 684 0.62 0.30 -26.44
N LEU A 685 -0.46 0.82 -27.01
CA LEU A 685 -0.67 2.27 -27.18
C LEU A 685 -0.49 3.04 -25.86
N GLN A 686 -0.93 2.45 -24.74
CA GLN A 686 -0.75 3.03 -23.40
C GLN A 686 0.73 3.21 -23.04
N THR A 687 1.57 2.20 -23.32
CA THR A 687 3.01 2.25 -23.05
C THR A 687 3.72 3.27 -23.94
N ILE A 688 3.32 3.36 -25.22
CA ILE A 688 3.85 4.36 -26.16
C ILE A 688 3.48 5.76 -25.67
N PHE A 689 2.19 6.00 -25.39
CA PHE A 689 1.68 7.28 -24.91
C PHE A 689 2.36 7.71 -23.60
N TYR A 690 2.60 6.75 -22.69
CA TYR A 690 3.30 7.02 -21.45
C TYR A 690 4.74 7.51 -21.69
N HIS A 691 5.55 6.76 -22.45
CA HIS A 691 6.97 7.06 -22.60
C HIS A 691 7.26 8.25 -23.53
N TYR A 692 6.45 8.45 -24.55
CA TYR A 692 6.70 9.47 -25.57
C TYR A 692 5.92 10.78 -25.35
N LEU A 693 4.82 10.77 -24.59
CA LEU A 693 4.04 11.98 -24.32
C LEU A 693 4.02 12.34 -22.83
N ILE A 694 3.49 11.45 -21.99
CA ILE A 694 3.22 11.78 -20.57
C ILE A 694 4.52 11.98 -19.79
N HIS A 695 5.47 11.03 -19.88
CA HIS A 695 6.71 11.09 -19.10
C HIS A 695 7.57 12.31 -19.45
N PRO A 696 7.85 12.64 -20.73
CA PRO A 696 8.60 13.85 -21.09
C PRO A 696 7.92 15.14 -20.62
N ILE A 697 6.60 15.28 -20.84
CA ILE A 697 5.86 16.47 -20.38
C ILE A 697 5.92 16.57 -18.85
N TYR A 698 5.71 15.45 -18.14
CA TYR A 698 5.79 15.40 -16.68
C TYR A 698 7.19 15.72 -16.14
N THR A 699 8.26 15.43 -16.89
CA THR A 699 9.63 15.80 -16.47
C THR A 699 9.89 17.31 -16.55
N ILE A 700 9.24 18.02 -17.46
CA ILE A 700 9.42 19.46 -17.67
C ILE A 700 8.44 20.27 -16.83
N CYS A 701 7.18 19.83 -16.75
CA CYS A 701 6.16 20.52 -15.96
C CYS A 701 6.54 20.54 -14.47
N PRO A 702 6.22 21.62 -13.75
CA PRO A 702 6.32 21.60 -12.31
C PRO A 702 5.41 20.50 -11.76
N LYS A 703 5.71 20.03 -10.54
CA LYS A 703 5.00 18.90 -9.92
C LYS A 703 4.19 19.34 -8.70
N PRO A 704 3.24 20.29 -8.85
CA PRO A 704 2.47 20.87 -7.77
C PRO A 704 1.63 19.83 -7.02
N GLY A 705 1.12 18.81 -7.72
CA GLY A 705 0.37 17.71 -7.09
C GLY A 705 1.23 16.72 -6.29
N GLU A 706 2.56 16.80 -6.37
CA GLU A 706 3.48 15.95 -5.62
C GLU A 706 3.96 16.61 -4.32
N PHE A 707 3.58 17.87 -4.05
CA PHE A 707 3.95 18.56 -2.81
C PHE A 707 3.34 17.92 -1.57
N TYR A 708 2.22 17.19 -1.72
CA TYR A 708 1.73 16.27 -0.71
C TYR A 708 2.85 15.41 -0.11
N ARG A 709 3.83 14.97 -0.90
CA ARG A 709 4.95 14.14 -0.42
C ARG A 709 5.90 14.91 0.47
N THR A 710 6.25 16.13 0.08
CA THR A 710 7.06 17.04 0.91
C THR A 710 6.32 17.36 2.21
N ILE A 711 5.02 17.63 2.13
CA ILE A 711 4.16 17.89 3.29
C ILE A 711 4.09 16.66 4.19
N THR A 712 3.86 15.48 3.62
CA THR A 712 3.82 14.20 4.33
C THR A 712 5.14 13.96 5.06
N TYR A 713 6.28 14.15 4.38
CA TYR A 713 7.61 14.03 4.97
C TYR A 713 7.85 15.00 6.14
N LEU A 714 7.39 16.25 6.00
CA LEU A 714 7.56 17.28 7.04
C LEU A 714 6.59 17.11 8.21
N LEU A 715 5.36 16.63 7.96
CA LEU A 715 4.34 16.43 8.97
C LEU A 715 4.57 15.14 9.77
N LEU A 716 4.90 14.04 9.11
CA LEU A 716 5.02 12.71 9.74
C LEU A 716 6.44 12.36 10.20
N GLU A 717 7.43 13.26 10.00
CA GLU A 717 8.87 12.96 10.09
C GLU A 717 9.26 11.83 9.13
N LYS A 718 10.57 11.59 9.02
CA LYS A 718 11.12 10.38 8.40
C LYS A 718 10.20 9.23 8.80
N ALA A 719 9.61 8.54 7.82
CA ALA A 719 9.32 7.13 7.99
C ALA A 719 10.69 6.44 8.21
N GLU A 720 11.35 6.72 9.33
CA GLU A 720 11.90 5.63 10.08
C GLU A 720 10.70 4.75 10.32
N ASP A 721 10.77 3.56 9.73
CA ASP A 721 10.34 2.33 10.37
C ASP A 721 10.83 2.34 11.84
N LYS A 722 10.33 3.25 12.68
CA LYS A 722 10.04 2.90 14.05
C LYS A 722 8.95 1.87 13.88
N GLY A 723 9.40 0.60 13.84
CA GLY A 723 8.54 -0.56 13.90
C GLY A 723 7.42 -0.19 14.86
N THR A 724 6.21 -0.20 14.31
CA THR A 724 4.99 0.18 14.99
C THR A 724 5.04 -0.43 16.39
N GLU A 725 5.17 0.40 17.43
CA GLU A 725 5.16 -0.04 18.83
C GLU A 725 3.78 -0.58 19.23
N ASP A 726 2.78 -0.45 18.35
CA ASP A 726 1.51 -1.14 18.45
C ASP A 726 1.53 -2.35 17.51
N GLY A 727 1.46 -3.55 18.10
CA GLY A 727 1.73 -4.87 17.53
C GLY A 727 0.84 -5.39 16.40
N GLU A 728 0.48 -4.56 15.43
CA GLU A 728 -0.07 -4.97 14.15
C GLU A 728 0.63 -4.21 13.02
N GLU A 729 1.73 -4.78 12.51
CA GLU A 729 2.12 -4.49 11.13
C GLU A 729 0.94 -4.90 10.24
N PRO A 730 0.45 -4.04 9.32
CA PRO A 730 -0.56 -4.46 8.37
C PRO A 730 -0.04 -5.71 7.67
N ARG A 731 -0.81 -6.81 7.69
CA ARG A 731 -0.52 -8.03 6.92
C ARG A 731 -0.24 -7.63 5.47
N GLU A 732 1.04 -7.48 5.13
CA GLU A 732 1.47 -7.35 3.75
C GLU A 732 1.05 -8.67 3.09
N PRO A 733 0.29 -8.64 1.98
CA PRO A 733 -0.16 -9.86 1.33
C PRO A 733 1.08 -10.70 1.00
N GLN A 734 1.01 -11.97 1.39
CA GLN A 734 2.02 -12.99 1.12
C GLN A 734 2.30 -12.97 -0.39
N GLY A 735 3.44 -12.39 -0.78
CA GLY A 735 3.79 -12.11 -2.18
C GLY A 735 3.86 -10.62 -2.50
N ASP A 736 5.10 -10.12 -2.62
CA ASP A 736 5.57 -9.01 -3.46
C ASP A 736 4.54 -7.97 -3.93
N ALA A 737 3.78 -7.35 -3.02
CA ALA A 737 2.97 -6.17 -3.35
C ALA A 737 3.87 -5.13 -4.03
N PRO A 738 3.43 -4.43 -5.09
CA PRO A 738 4.28 -3.48 -5.80
C PRO A 738 4.68 -2.34 -4.84
N PRO A 739 5.96 -2.20 -4.46
CA PRO A 739 6.35 -1.18 -3.51
C PRO A 739 6.25 0.20 -4.15
N ARG A 740 5.76 1.18 -3.37
CA ARG A 740 5.80 2.60 -3.75
C ARG A 740 7.26 3.01 -3.86
N LYS A 741 7.68 3.43 -5.04
CA LYS A 741 8.99 4.06 -5.26
C LYS A 741 9.16 5.18 -4.23
N VAL A 742 10.15 5.06 -3.34
CA VAL A 742 10.50 6.13 -2.39
C VAL A 742 11.17 7.23 -3.19
N GLU A 743 10.36 8.06 -3.85
CA GLU A 743 10.87 9.22 -4.59
C GLU A 743 11.27 10.31 -3.60
N ASN A 744 12.41 10.96 -3.85
CA ASN A 744 12.96 12.01 -3.00
C ASN A 744 11.89 13.07 -2.68
N PRO A 745 11.57 13.32 -1.39
CA PRO A 745 10.50 14.23 -0.99
C PRO A 745 10.74 15.68 -1.42
N TRP A 746 11.98 16.05 -1.74
CA TRP A 746 12.36 17.38 -2.19
C TRP A 746 12.42 17.54 -3.71
N GLN A 747 12.29 16.46 -4.47
CA GLN A 747 12.27 16.53 -5.94
C GLN A 747 11.25 17.54 -6.48
N PRO A 748 10.00 17.61 -5.97
CA PRO A 748 9.00 18.57 -6.47
C PRO A 748 9.44 20.03 -6.23
N VAL A 749 10.18 20.30 -5.16
CA VAL A 749 10.65 21.63 -4.81
C VAL A 749 11.71 22.09 -5.82
N TYR A 750 12.72 21.27 -6.09
CA TYR A 750 13.79 21.62 -7.03
C TYR A 750 13.30 21.78 -8.47
N SER A 751 12.45 20.87 -8.95
CA SER A 751 11.92 20.95 -10.32
C SER A 751 11.03 22.19 -10.50
N SER A 752 10.20 22.50 -9.50
CA SER A 752 9.31 23.67 -9.57
C SER A 752 10.07 24.98 -9.39
N LEU A 753 11.15 24.99 -8.60
CA LEU A 753 12.04 26.15 -8.47
C LEU A 753 12.73 26.47 -9.80
N ALA A 754 13.29 25.45 -10.46
CA ALA A 754 13.93 25.62 -11.77
C ALA A 754 12.94 26.15 -12.81
N PHE A 755 11.73 25.59 -12.87
CA PHE A 755 10.66 26.05 -13.75
C PHE A 755 10.28 27.52 -13.48
N MET A 756 10.05 27.88 -12.22
CA MET A 756 9.71 29.25 -11.83
C MET A 756 10.80 30.25 -12.23
N LEU A 757 12.08 29.91 -12.02
CA LEU A 757 13.21 30.76 -12.41
C LEU A 757 13.26 30.97 -13.94
N VAL A 758 12.98 29.93 -14.73
CA VAL A 758 12.88 30.04 -16.19
C VAL A 758 11.73 30.98 -16.60
N MET A 759 10.54 30.84 -16.00
CA MET A 759 9.40 31.71 -16.31
C MET A 759 9.67 33.18 -15.96
N LEU A 760 10.30 33.44 -14.82
CA LEU A 760 10.69 34.79 -14.43
C LEU A 760 11.78 35.37 -15.34
N ALA A 761 12.75 34.55 -15.76
CA ALA A 761 13.78 34.96 -16.71
C ALA A 761 13.16 35.33 -18.08
N LEU A 762 12.21 34.54 -18.59
CA LEU A 762 11.47 34.86 -19.80
C LEU A 762 10.72 36.19 -19.69
N GLY A 763 10.08 36.45 -18.54
CA GLY A 763 9.44 37.75 -18.27
C GLY A 763 10.42 38.92 -18.25
N CYS A 764 11.59 38.74 -17.65
CA CYS A 764 12.64 39.76 -17.64
C CYS A 764 13.16 40.05 -19.05
N VAL A 765 13.44 39.02 -19.84
CA VAL A 765 13.90 39.17 -21.24
C VAL A 765 12.84 39.85 -22.11
N TYR A 766 11.56 39.51 -21.92
CA TYR A 766 10.46 40.16 -22.62
C TYR A 766 10.39 41.66 -22.28
N MET A 767 10.52 42.02 -21.00
CA MET A 767 10.53 43.42 -20.55
C MET A 767 11.68 44.24 -21.10
N GLU A 768 12.87 43.65 -21.25
CA GLU A 768 14.04 44.34 -21.78
C GLU A 768 13.94 44.59 -23.28
N ARG A 769 13.22 43.73 -24.01
CA ARG A 769 13.02 43.86 -25.46
C ARG A 769 11.87 44.78 -25.86
N GLN A 770 10.95 45.09 -24.96
CA GLN A 770 9.85 46.02 -25.27
C GLN A 770 10.33 47.47 -25.19
N GLU A 771 10.26 48.17 -26.31
CA GLU A 771 10.27 49.62 -26.36
C GLU A 771 8.89 50.11 -25.89
N PHE A 772 8.84 50.57 -24.64
CA PHE A 772 7.68 51.27 -24.07
C PHE A 772 7.89 52.77 -24.18
#